data_AF-A0A4V0WVB7-F1
#
_entry.id   AF-A0A4V0WVB7-F1
#
_cell.length_a   1.000
_cell.length_b   1.000
_cell.length_c   1.000
_cell.angle_alpha   90.00
_cell.angle_beta   90.00
_cell.angle_gamma   90.00
#
_symmetry.space_group_name_H-M   'P 1'
#
loop_
_entity.id
_entity.type
_entity.pdbx_description
1 polymer ?
#
loop_
_entity_poly.entity_id
_entity_poly.type
_entity_poly.pdbx_seq_one_letter_code
_entity_poly.pdbx_strand_id
1 'polypeptide(L)'
;MNRMQSKHGLSRIWPALGAVAMMAAWMAGSAGAWAAEPPANVRTWTGAVSANWADGGNWTGGAAPGAADDVVIDGGKSQPVLDLATGAVTVKSLTLGGKTAAATLSLANGNVTDKILIIKGDVTVGTNGVLTHANETATGTAVGDETQRLGLEVGGNLTIGAGGAIRVAGCGYAKGAGPYKAGSSSGGVHGGEGGFGFLNDSGFGVRTTPTYGSVPSPVTAGGGSAYCAGGGVAVLRAAGRVSVNGVIDATGGSGIGGGGAGGSVNIRAGELLGNGSISAKGGDGVPSCSGGGAGGGRIAVVLTKAATFGSVTMSAAGGTGGGKDMGYGAAGTIYLQGAGQAAGMLIVSNPPLVGVGGARTLIGPEVPGDVPADVRVLDRARYVVTRDTSVVLDNNSLWRHFEVQRCAYVRTDDGKLETWDLQPLTGRKHIWPKVDPRTAASTAPSTLPPADWAGLAMDDSAWPRVRLPRPVPGGRSGGRGDALRPQSREGETAAILLRGKFEVKKADLLKSCRLSVDYVGGIVVTVNGKEVLRRHVPGDKPDLLALAEDYPKDVFASEACDRYAREISIPVALLRPGVNVLAIEVHAAPYNRAYVKMLEAADQGGFWEPIGLLSAQMSVSPAAAVVANVARPAGIRIWNCAPYDTVSVFDYGDPGESLRPVAIHAARNSVFSGRLMVSSDQTIKGLKATVSDLAFAGPSLAEGGAGTPASGGTKGSGASLPSSAMQVRYAVPVVTGAPPANASSPGEFSGGKSSVAPHRFDGLLENIPAEIPVSQAPAPMETFRGRMERKVMTPGAVAPLWFTVRVPREAKPGLYEGRVTISAEGLPSTNVPLRVSISEWTLPDPQDFRMHNFAYNDPEVVAGQHGVPLWSDRHFELQGRSQALMAEAGSRQVFVNLCPGALGNSEGLVRWIKQPDGSYKHDFSAFDKYLDMVAKSVGKPFPLRLNCWRELEPNQKDRWVSLLDPATGKISRMKQPALDSKEALALWKPVFDEVLKKIKARGWLDVTALGWIAGQEGPTEDVVGLAKQLWPEAVWGILSHDMTRDWKDRLGNPWVKLRYAQTCYSFGFPSVRGYRELLQPQSVVLCNTYRWCWSDSTPLNDQRRVGEDIVMSGRDGVSDFGVNGGGVSWPSGPALTQNAMLYPGPDGPVATERYEMFREGVEMAEALIFIERAIQEKKLTPELQQKAEKALEARSKAFLKDWFVIRDMPAEEDGKLLGLAGEVEKELGKGKQK
;
A
#
# COMPACT_ATOMS: atom_id res chain seq x y z
N MET A 1 -32.81 -60.65 -8.06
CA MET A 1 -32.08 -61.88 -7.67
C MET A 1 -31.72 -62.65 -8.93
N ASN A 2 -30.47 -63.09 -9.06
CA ASN A 2 -30.00 -64.31 -9.75
C ASN A 2 -30.78 -64.92 -10.94
N ARG A 3 -30.01 -65.44 -11.91
CA ARG A 3 -30.36 -66.37 -13.01
C ARG A 3 -30.97 -65.66 -14.24
N MET A 4 -30.68 -66.05 -15.49
CA MET A 4 -30.53 -67.38 -16.11
C MET A 4 -29.76 -67.18 -17.44
N GLN A 5 -28.74 -67.98 -17.76
CA GLN A 5 -28.75 -69.07 -18.77
C GLN A 5 -28.95 -68.61 -20.23
N SER A 6 -28.34 -69.16 -21.28
CA SER A 6 -27.23 -70.11 -21.50
C SER A 6 -27.18 -70.39 -23.01
N LYS A 7 -25.96 -70.55 -23.56
CA LYS A 7 -25.47 -71.61 -24.49
C LYS A 7 -26.40 -72.08 -25.63
N HIS A 8 -25.99 -72.23 -26.89
CA HIS A 8 -24.90 -73.03 -27.50
C HIS A 8 -24.91 -72.68 -29.02
N GLY A 9 -23.90 -72.82 -29.87
CA GLY A 9 -22.55 -73.36 -29.77
C GLY A 9 -22.09 -73.90 -31.14
N LEU A 10 -20.83 -73.58 -31.50
CA LEU A 10 -19.85 -74.39 -32.26
C LEU A 10 -20.13 -74.61 -33.77
N SER A 11 -19.17 -74.47 -34.68
CA SER A 11 -17.87 -75.19 -34.73
C SER A 11 -16.87 -74.50 -35.70
N ARG A 12 -15.62 -74.20 -35.26
CA ARG A 12 -14.34 -74.88 -35.66
C ARG A 12 -13.83 -74.52 -37.08
N ILE A 13 -12.59 -74.13 -37.41
CA ILE A 13 -11.20 -74.36 -36.92
C ILE A 13 -10.26 -73.28 -37.56
N TRP A 14 -9.18 -72.91 -36.86
CA TRP A 14 -8.01 -72.05 -37.23
C TRP A 14 -6.80 -72.95 -37.64
N PRO A 15 -5.54 -72.49 -37.90
CA PRO A 15 -4.93 -71.20 -38.33
C PRO A 15 -3.75 -71.38 -39.35
N ALA A 16 -3.05 -70.30 -39.75
CA ALA A 16 -1.57 -70.19 -39.94
C ALA A 16 -1.22 -68.85 -40.65
N LEU A 17 -0.58 -67.86 -40.02
CA LEU A 17 0.88 -67.66 -39.78
C LEU A 17 1.75 -67.51 -41.05
N GLY A 18 2.10 -66.24 -41.35
CA GLY A 18 3.47 -65.73 -41.53
C GLY A 18 4.36 -66.24 -42.68
N ALA A 19 4.81 -65.32 -43.54
CA ALA A 19 6.24 -64.98 -43.79
C ALA A 19 6.56 -64.57 -45.24
N VAL A 20 7.05 -63.33 -45.38
CA VAL A 20 8.27 -62.87 -46.09
C VAL A 20 8.51 -63.23 -47.58
N ALA A 21 8.36 -62.19 -48.41
CA ALA A 21 9.21 -61.66 -49.51
C ALA A 21 10.18 -62.51 -50.37
N MET A 22 10.22 -62.08 -51.66
CA MET A 22 11.26 -62.18 -52.73
C MET A 22 11.23 -63.38 -53.71
N MET A 23 10.83 -63.13 -54.97
CA MET A 23 11.68 -63.28 -56.18
C MET A 23 11.02 -62.87 -57.52
N ALA A 24 11.73 -61.97 -58.20
CA ALA A 24 11.92 -61.65 -59.62
C ALA A 24 11.05 -62.20 -60.80
N ALA A 25 10.61 -61.23 -61.63
CA ALA A 25 10.93 -61.03 -63.06
C ALA A 25 10.29 -61.88 -64.21
N TRP A 26 9.57 -61.13 -65.07
CA TRP A 26 9.60 -61.08 -66.55
C TRP A 26 9.15 -62.30 -67.39
N MET A 27 8.02 -62.17 -68.09
CA MET A 27 7.93 -62.08 -69.57
C MET A 27 6.47 -61.98 -70.03
N ALA A 28 6.14 -60.91 -70.78
CA ALA A 28 5.32 -60.94 -71.99
C ALA A 28 5.09 -59.50 -72.47
N GLY A 29 5.85 -59.07 -73.48
CA GLY A 29 5.47 -57.96 -74.33
C GLY A 29 4.74 -58.48 -75.58
N SER A 30 3.68 -57.82 -75.99
CA SER A 30 3.32 -57.63 -77.40
C SER A 30 2.29 -56.52 -77.54
N ALA A 31 2.38 -55.83 -78.68
CA ALA A 31 1.93 -54.47 -78.92
C ALA A 31 0.41 -54.31 -79.09
N GLY A 32 -0.09 -53.09 -78.88
CA GLY A 32 -1.43 -52.72 -79.32
C GLY A 32 -1.92 -51.36 -78.85
N ALA A 33 -1.73 -50.36 -79.71
CA ALA A 33 -2.53 -49.13 -79.82
C ALA A 33 -2.43 -48.05 -78.74
N TRP A 34 -2.14 -46.83 -79.21
CA TRP A 34 -2.38 -45.58 -78.52
C TRP A 34 -3.87 -45.48 -78.16
N ALA A 35 -4.20 -45.60 -76.87
CA ALA A 35 -5.43 -45.06 -76.33
C ALA A 35 -5.06 -43.78 -75.58
N ALA A 36 -5.48 -42.64 -76.12
CA ALA A 36 -5.48 -41.38 -75.38
C ALA A 36 -6.19 -41.60 -74.03
N GLU A 37 -5.66 -41.03 -72.95
CA GLU A 37 -6.41 -40.92 -71.70
C GLU A 37 -7.81 -40.34 -72.02
N PRO A 38 -8.90 -40.88 -71.45
CA PRO A 38 -10.22 -40.29 -71.65
C PRO A 38 -10.16 -38.82 -71.21
N PRO A 39 -10.75 -37.89 -71.98
CA PRO A 39 -10.68 -36.47 -71.67
C PRO A 39 -11.24 -36.24 -70.27
N ALA A 40 -10.55 -35.42 -69.48
CA ALA A 40 -11.01 -35.06 -68.16
C ALA A 40 -12.44 -34.53 -68.23
N ASN A 41 -13.31 -35.01 -67.35
CA ASN A 41 -14.67 -34.50 -67.26
C ASN A 41 -14.59 -33.10 -66.64
N VAL A 42 -14.55 -32.07 -67.50
CA VAL A 42 -14.62 -30.68 -67.06
C VAL A 42 -16.03 -30.41 -66.57
N ARG A 43 -16.16 -30.09 -65.28
CA ARG A 43 -17.42 -29.70 -64.64
C ARG A 43 -17.42 -28.20 -64.43
N THR A 44 -18.23 -27.50 -65.21
CA THR A 44 -18.38 -26.05 -65.12
C THR A 44 -19.63 -25.72 -64.31
N TRP A 45 -19.49 -24.82 -63.33
CA TRP A 45 -20.61 -24.33 -62.54
C TRP A 45 -21.52 -23.44 -63.40
N THR A 46 -22.82 -23.73 -63.37
CA THR A 46 -23.87 -22.93 -64.01
C THR A 46 -24.74 -22.20 -62.98
N GLY A 47 -24.90 -22.79 -61.78
CA GLY A 47 -25.78 -22.28 -60.73
C GLY A 47 -27.25 -22.23 -61.13
N ALA A 48 -27.68 -23.06 -62.07
CA ALA A 48 -28.99 -22.96 -62.68
C ALA A 48 -30.17 -23.27 -61.74
N VAL A 49 -29.93 -24.06 -60.68
CA VAL A 49 -30.96 -24.57 -59.76
C VAL A 49 -30.85 -23.92 -58.39
N SER A 50 -29.65 -23.91 -57.79
CA SER A 50 -29.43 -23.47 -56.42
C SER A 50 -27.96 -23.06 -56.20
N ALA A 51 -27.61 -22.65 -54.98
CA ALA A 51 -26.21 -22.44 -54.59
C ALA A 51 -25.51 -23.72 -54.12
N ASN A 52 -26.23 -24.84 -53.97
CA ASN A 52 -25.70 -26.06 -53.37
C ASN A 52 -24.72 -26.78 -54.32
N TRP A 53 -23.45 -26.92 -53.91
CA TRP A 53 -22.43 -27.64 -54.67
C TRP A 53 -22.84 -29.07 -55.03
N ALA A 54 -23.53 -29.77 -54.13
CA ALA A 54 -23.87 -31.18 -54.29
C ALA A 54 -25.04 -31.44 -55.28
N ASP A 55 -25.75 -30.39 -55.67
CA ASP A 55 -26.86 -30.48 -56.62
C ASP A 55 -26.32 -30.59 -58.05
N GLY A 56 -26.43 -31.79 -58.64
CA GLY A 56 -25.96 -32.08 -59.99
C GLY A 56 -26.57 -31.18 -61.07
N GLY A 57 -27.76 -30.61 -60.83
CA GLY A 57 -28.40 -29.67 -61.75
C GLY A 57 -27.66 -28.33 -61.88
N ASN A 58 -26.73 -28.01 -60.99
CA ASN A 58 -25.90 -26.82 -61.07
C ASN A 58 -24.63 -27.00 -61.92
N TRP A 59 -24.32 -28.21 -62.38
CA TRP A 59 -23.08 -28.52 -63.09
C TRP A 59 -23.31 -28.96 -64.54
N THR A 60 -22.37 -28.63 -65.43
CA THR A 60 -22.36 -29.23 -66.77
C THR A 60 -22.28 -30.75 -66.67
N GLY A 61 -23.18 -31.43 -67.40
CA GLY A 61 -23.31 -32.90 -67.36
C GLY A 61 -24.07 -33.46 -66.15
N GLY A 62 -24.82 -32.63 -65.40
CA GLY A 62 -25.90 -33.07 -64.51
C GLY A 62 -25.51 -33.78 -63.21
N ALA A 63 -24.23 -33.75 -62.82
CA ALA A 63 -23.72 -34.40 -61.62
C ALA A 63 -22.66 -33.53 -60.93
N ALA A 64 -22.62 -33.59 -59.58
CA ALA A 64 -21.61 -32.88 -58.80
C ALA A 64 -20.19 -33.44 -59.05
N PRO A 65 -19.14 -32.60 -59.03
CA PRO A 65 -17.76 -33.02 -59.28
C PRO A 65 -17.22 -33.97 -58.21
N GLY A 66 -16.42 -34.95 -58.64
CA GLY A 66 -15.67 -35.87 -57.79
C GLY A 66 -14.17 -35.90 -58.11
N ALA A 67 -13.47 -36.90 -57.56
CA ALA A 67 -12.00 -36.94 -57.48
C ALA A 67 -11.24 -37.07 -58.82
N ALA A 68 -11.95 -37.14 -59.95
CA ALA A 68 -11.40 -37.21 -61.30
C ALA A 68 -11.79 -35.98 -62.16
N ASP A 69 -12.69 -35.12 -61.69
CA ASP A 69 -13.23 -34.00 -62.44
C ASP A 69 -12.38 -32.73 -62.28
N ASP A 70 -12.20 -32.00 -63.38
CA ASP A 70 -11.58 -30.68 -63.40
C ASP A 70 -12.69 -29.63 -63.20
N VAL A 71 -12.63 -28.89 -62.10
CA VAL A 71 -13.70 -27.95 -61.71
C VAL A 71 -13.41 -26.56 -62.24
N VAL A 72 -14.40 -25.96 -62.90
CA VAL A 72 -14.34 -24.58 -63.40
C VAL A 72 -15.52 -23.78 -62.88
N ILE A 73 -15.24 -22.66 -62.21
CA ILE A 73 -16.24 -21.70 -61.72
C ILE A 73 -15.86 -20.34 -62.30
N ASP A 74 -16.57 -19.91 -63.36
CA ASP A 74 -16.29 -18.66 -64.10
C ASP A 74 -17.50 -17.71 -64.12
N GLY A 75 -18.44 -17.91 -63.19
CA GLY A 75 -19.73 -17.22 -63.11
C GLY A 75 -20.87 -18.21 -62.86
N GLY A 76 -22.10 -17.75 -62.92
CA GLY A 76 -23.30 -18.57 -62.69
C GLY A 76 -24.48 -17.72 -62.22
N LYS A 77 -25.70 -18.26 -62.26
CA LYS A 77 -26.87 -17.54 -61.72
C LYS A 77 -26.84 -17.40 -60.20
N SER A 78 -26.22 -18.37 -59.52
CA SER A 78 -25.93 -18.40 -58.10
C SER A 78 -24.43 -18.69 -57.90
N GLN A 79 -23.88 -18.34 -56.73
CA GLN A 79 -22.50 -18.68 -56.37
C GLN A 79 -22.47 -19.99 -55.56
N PRO A 80 -21.52 -20.91 -55.83
CA PRO A 80 -21.49 -22.21 -55.17
C PRO A 80 -21.12 -22.13 -53.68
N VAL A 81 -21.86 -22.88 -52.87
CA VAL A 81 -21.58 -23.19 -51.47
C VAL A 81 -21.27 -24.69 -51.34
N LEU A 82 -20.04 -25.00 -50.93
CA LEU A 82 -19.57 -26.34 -50.64
C LEU A 82 -19.72 -26.62 -49.15
N ASP A 83 -20.73 -27.40 -48.78
CA ASP A 83 -20.94 -27.84 -47.40
C ASP A 83 -20.08 -29.08 -47.07
N LEU A 84 -19.15 -28.92 -46.13
CA LEU A 84 -18.21 -29.94 -45.68
C LEU A 84 -18.67 -30.64 -44.38
N ALA A 85 -19.93 -30.45 -43.97
CA ALA A 85 -20.47 -31.06 -42.75
C ALA A 85 -20.26 -32.57 -42.70
N THR A 86 -20.34 -33.24 -43.85
CA THR A 86 -20.20 -34.70 -44.02
C THR A 86 -18.77 -35.21 -44.22
N GLY A 87 -17.77 -34.32 -44.25
CA GLY A 87 -16.36 -34.70 -44.44
C GLY A 87 -15.69 -34.01 -45.63
N ALA A 88 -14.46 -34.40 -45.93
CA ALA A 88 -13.66 -33.82 -47.02
C ALA A 88 -14.25 -34.11 -48.42
N VAL A 89 -14.09 -33.15 -49.32
CA VAL A 89 -14.45 -33.27 -50.74
C VAL A 89 -13.19 -33.22 -51.59
N THR A 90 -13.05 -34.16 -52.52
CA THR A 90 -11.86 -34.28 -53.37
C THR A 90 -12.20 -34.07 -54.84
N VAL A 91 -11.44 -33.22 -55.52
CA VAL A 91 -11.51 -33.01 -56.99
C VAL A 91 -10.12 -33.04 -57.63
N LYS A 92 -10.05 -33.10 -58.96
CA LYS A 92 -8.77 -33.18 -59.68
C LYS A 92 -8.07 -31.83 -59.74
N SER A 93 -8.73 -30.79 -60.23
CA SER A 93 -8.22 -29.42 -60.26
C SER A 93 -9.35 -28.41 -60.01
N LEU A 94 -8.99 -27.17 -59.67
CA LEU A 94 -9.96 -26.09 -59.45
C LEU A 94 -9.51 -24.80 -60.13
N THR A 95 -10.33 -24.28 -61.04
CA THR A 95 -10.19 -22.95 -61.63
C THR A 95 -11.36 -22.07 -61.21
N LEU A 96 -11.05 -20.94 -60.58
CA LEU A 96 -11.98 -19.94 -60.08
C LEU A 96 -11.71 -18.62 -60.77
N GLY A 97 -12.58 -18.20 -61.67
CA GLY A 97 -12.47 -16.95 -62.40
C GLY A 97 -11.48 -17.04 -63.57
N GLY A 98 -11.84 -16.32 -64.63
CA GLY A 98 -11.17 -16.35 -65.95
C GLY A 98 -11.91 -15.55 -67.02
N LYS A 99 -13.12 -15.09 -66.71
CA LYS A 99 -13.97 -14.19 -67.53
C LYS A 99 -14.38 -12.94 -66.73
N THR A 100 -15.19 -12.07 -67.32
CA THR A 100 -15.63 -10.79 -66.73
C THR A 100 -16.61 -10.91 -65.55
N ALA A 101 -17.26 -12.07 -65.37
CA ALA A 101 -18.22 -12.30 -64.28
C ALA A 101 -17.53 -12.69 -62.97
N ALA A 102 -18.13 -12.32 -61.83
CA ALA A 102 -17.65 -12.70 -60.51
C ALA A 102 -17.85 -14.21 -60.24
N ALA A 103 -16.81 -14.87 -59.75
CA ALA A 103 -16.80 -16.29 -59.42
C ALA A 103 -16.38 -16.49 -57.96
N THR A 104 -17.33 -16.81 -57.08
CA THR A 104 -17.09 -16.98 -55.63
C THR A 104 -17.44 -18.40 -55.19
N LEU A 105 -16.48 -19.12 -54.62
CA LEU A 105 -16.73 -20.39 -53.94
C LEU A 105 -16.65 -20.18 -52.42
N SER A 106 -17.73 -20.52 -51.72
CA SER A 106 -17.80 -20.47 -50.26
C SER A 106 -17.79 -21.88 -49.67
N LEU A 107 -16.88 -22.15 -48.73
CA LEU A 107 -16.84 -23.38 -47.96
C LEU A 107 -17.66 -23.21 -46.67
N ALA A 108 -18.61 -24.12 -46.42
CA ALA A 108 -19.39 -24.15 -45.18
C ALA A 108 -19.02 -25.38 -44.34
N ASN A 109 -19.10 -25.25 -43.02
CA ASN A 109 -18.82 -26.28 -42.01
C ASN A 109 -17.42 -26.92 -42.11
N GLY A 110 -16.46 -26.17 -42.65
CA GLY A 110 -15.07 -26.60 -42.83
C GLY A 110 -14.24 -26.51 -41.57
N ASN A 111 -13.25 -27.40 -41.45
CA ASN A 111 -12.20 -27.34 -40.43
C ASN A 111 -10.81 -27.42 -41.07
N VAL A 112 -9.78 -27.80 -40.31
CA VAL A 112 -8.38 -27.83 -40.78
C VAL A 112 -7.77 -29.22 -40.79
N THR A 113 -8.58 -30.26 -40.55
CA THR A 113 -8.15 -31.66 -40.38
C THR A 113 -8.79 -32.60 -41.39
N ASP A 114 -10.12 -32.74 -41.36
CA ASP A 114 -10.87 -33.82 -42.03
C ASP A 114 -12.14 -33.34 -42.75
N LYS A 115 -12.52 -32.06 -42.57
CA LYS A 115 -13.58 -31.37 -43.31
C LYS A 115 -12.98 -30.27 -44.17
N ILE A 116 -12.24 -30.68 -45.20
CA ILE A 116 -11.43 -29.81 -46.07
C ILE A 116 -11.72 -30.05 -47.55
N LEU A 117 -11.35 -29.10 -48.40
CA LEU A 117 -11.33 -29.29 -49.85
C LEU A 117 -9.95 -29.80 -50.27
N ILE A 118 -9.91 -30.97 -50.92
CA ILE A 118 -8.69 -31.63 -51.40
C ILE A 118 -8.63 -31.55 -52.93
N ILE A 119 -7.56 -30.98 -53.44
CA ILE A 119 -7.29 -30.83 -54.88
C ILE A 119 -6.07 -31.67 -55.22
N LYS A 120 -6.22 -32.69 -56.07
CA LYS A 120 -5.10 -33.58 -56.41
C LYS A 120 -4.02 -32.87 -57.24
N GLY A 121 -4.43 -31.99 -58.15
CA GLY A 121 -3.59 -31.21 -59.05
C GLY A 121 -3.51 -29.75 -58.63
N ASP A 122 -3.68 -28.84 -59.61
CA ASP A 122 -3.47 -27.40 -59.41
C ASP A 122 -4.76 -26.65 -59.06
N VAL A 123 -4.59 -25.53 -58.36
CA VAL A 123 -5.64 -24.53 -58.08
C VAL A 123 -5.25 -23.20 -58.71
N THR A 124 -6.16 -22.59 -59.46
CA THR A 124 -6.02 -21.23 -59.99
C THR A 124 -7.20 -20.36 -59.56
N VAL A 125 -6.91 -19.24 -58.91
CA VAL A 125 -7.86 -18.16 -58.60
C VAL A 125 -7.50 -16.96 -59.48
N GLY A 126 -8.22 -16.80 -60.60
CA GLY A 126 -8.01 -15.75 -61.60
C GLY A 126 -8.64 -14.40 -61.23
N THR A 127 -8.61 -13.43 -62.14
CA THR A 127 -8.87 -11.99 -61.90
C THR A 127 -10.19 -11.62 -61.23
N ASN A 128 -11.23 -12.46 -61.30
CA ASN A 128 -12.52 -12.24 -60.63
C ASN A 128 -12.92 -13.42 -59.72
N GLY A 129 -11.96 -14.30 -59.43
CA GLY A 129 -12.13 -15.46 -58.56
C GLY A 129 -12.00 -15.09 -57.09
N VAL A 130 -12.92 -15.58 -56.26
CA VAL A 130 -12.88 -15.45 -54.80
C VAL A 130 -13.09 -16.83 -54.17
N LEU A 131 -12.15 -17.27 -53.35
CA LEU A 131 -12.34 -18.40 -52.45
C LEU A 131 -12.54 -17.88 -51.02
N THR A 132 -13.59 -18.35 -50.34
CA THR A 132 -13.96 -17.91 -48.99
C THR A 132 -14.55 -19.06 -48.18
N HIS A 133 -14.84 -18.81 -46.90
CA HIS A 133 -15.69 -19.69 -46.09
C HIS A 133 -16.93 -18.93 -45.61
N ALA A 134 -17.97 -19.64 -45.20
CA ALA A 134 -19.17 -19.03 -44.65
C ALA A 134 -18.84 -18.23 -43.38
N ASN A 135 -19.57 -17.14 -43.12
CA ASN A 135 -19.38 -16.36 -41.90
C ASN A 135 -19.64 -17.22 -40.66
N GLU A 136 -18.82 -17.04 -39.63
CA GLU A 136 -19.05 -17.68 -38.34
C GLU A 136 -20.40 -17.23 -37.75
N THR A 137 -21.24 -18.20 -37.40
CA THR A 137 -22.50 -17.96 -36.67
C THR A 137 -22.36 -18.19 -35.17
N ALA A 138 -21.24 -18.76 -34.72
CA ALA A 138 -20.99 -19.02 -33.32
C ALA A 138 -20.93 -17.72 -32.50
N THR A 139 -21.77 -17.66 -31.46
CA THR A 139 -21.72 -16.65 -30.38
C THR A 139 -20.84 -17.09 -29.22
N GLY A 140 -20.06 -18.16 -29.41
CA GLY A 140 -19.19 -18.77 -28.40
C GLY A 140 -18.14 -17.80 -27.88
N THR A 141 -17.72 -18.02 -26.64
CA THR A 141 -16.75 -17.17 -25.93
C THR A 141 -15.49 -17.93 -25.54
N ALA A 142 -15.24 -19.12 -26.11
CA ALA A 142 -14.03 -19.90 -25.87
C ALA A 142 -13.22 -20.09 -27.16
N VAL A 143 -11.90 -20.24 -27.03
CA VAL A 143 -11.02 -20.59 -28.16
C VAL A 143 -11.39 -21.99 -28.67
N GLY A 144 -11.64 -22.14 -29.97
CA GLY A 144 -12.00 -23.42 -30.57
C GLY A 144 -13.49 -23.59 -30.88
N ASP A 145 -14.34 -22.66 -30.42
CA ASP A 145 -15.79 -22.65 -30.72
C ASP A 145 -16.10 -22.33 -32.20
N GLU A 146 -15.08 -22.03 -33.03
CA GLU A 146 -15.31 -21.70 -34.43
C GLU A 146 -15.80 -22.91 -35.22
N THR A 147 -16.87 -22.73 -35.98
CA THR A 147 -17.51 -23.76 -36.82
C THR A 147 -17.16 -23.64 -38.30
N GLN A 148 -16.56 -22.52 -38.72
CA GLN A 148 -16.24 -22.21 -40.12
C GLN A 148 -14.75 -21.91 -40.31
N ARG A 149 -14.07 -22.68 -41.17
CA ARG A 149 -12.69 -22.43 -41.61
C ARG A 149 -12.52 -22.80 -43.08
N LEU A 150 -11.63 -22.10 -43.78
CA LEU A 150 -11.17 -22.49 -45.11
C LEU A 150 -9.95 -23.40 -44.97
N GLY A 151 -10.15 -24.71 -45.11
CA GLY A 151 -9.08 -25.70 -45.21
C GLY A 151 -8.91 -26.18 -46.65
N LEU A 152 -7.73 -25.97 -47.23
CA LEU A 152 -7.40 -26.36 -48.60
C LEU A 152 -6.11 -27.20 -48.64
N GLU A 153 -6.19 -28.39 -49.22
CA GLU A 153 -5.04 -29.24 -49.53
C GLU A 153 -4.86 -29.35 -51.04
N VAL A 154 -3.66 -29.08 -51.54
CA VAL A 154 -3.33 -29.02 -52.97
C VAL A 154 -2.13 -29.90 -53.25
N GLY A 155 -2.33 -30.96 -54.03
CA GLY A 155 -1.26 -31.87 -54.46
C GLY A 155 -0.30 -31.24 -55.48
N GLY A 156 -0.75 -30.20 -56.20
CA GLY A 156 0.06 -29.40 -57.13
C GLY A 156 0.35 -27.98 -56.62
N ASN A 157 0.19 -27.00 -57.51
CA ASN A 157 0.45 -25.59 -57.29
C ASN A 157 -0.85 -24.82 -56.98
N LEU A 158 -0.76 -23.83 -56.09
CA LEU A 158 -1.83 -22.85 -55.84
C LEU A 158 -1.40 -21.50 -56.43
N THR A 159 -2.17 -20.99 -57.39
CA THR A 159 -1.92 -19.70 -58.03
C THR A 159 -3.08 -18.74 -57.77
N ILE A 160 -2.79 -17.61 -57.13
CA ILE A 160 -3.72 -16.48 -56.96
C ILE A 160 -3.25 -15.38 -57.91
N GLY A 161 -3.89 -15.28 -59.07
CA GLY A 161 -3.57 -14.32 -60.11
C GLY A 161 -3.91 -12.88 -59.72
N ALA A 162 -3.44 -11.90 -60.51
CA ALA A 162 -3.79 -10.50 -60.31
C ALA A 162 -5.32 -10.31 -60.40
N GLY A 163 -5.92 -9.73 -59.37
CA GLY A 163 -7.37 -9.60 -59.19
C GLY A 163 -8.06 -10.77 -58.47
N GLY A 164 -7.42 -11.94 -58.41
CA GLY A 164 -7.91 -13.09 -57.66
C GLY A 164 -7.73 -12.94 -56.16
N ALA A 165 -8.62 -13.55 -55.37
CA ALA A 165 -8.59 -13.44 -53.92
C ALA A 165 -8.91 -14.73 -53.18
N ILE A 166 -8.18 -15.00 -52.10
CA ILE A 166 -8.68 -15.80 -50.98
C ILE A 166 -9.12 -14.79 -49.91
N ARG A 167 -10.43 -14.63 -49.70
CA ARG A 167 -10.97 -13.56 -48.85
C ARG A 167 -11.83 -14.14 -47.74
N VAL A 168 -11.31 -14.08 -46.52
CA VAL A 168 -11.98 -14.48 -45.28
C VAL A 168 -12.09 -13.28 -44.32
N ALA A 169 -12.04 -12.05 -44.85
CA ALA A 169 -12.18 -10.82 -44.08
C ALA A 169 -13.59 -10.72 -43.47
N GLY A 170 -13.67 -10.42 -42.17
CA GLY A 170 -14.94 -10.35 -41.42
C GLY A 170 -15.67 -11.68 -41.23
N CYS A 171 -15.07 -12.81 -41.61
CA CYS A 171 -15.68 -14.15 -41.48
C CYS A 171 -15.38 -14.86 -40.16
N GLY A 172 -14.64 -14.23 -39.24
CA GLY A 172 -14.30 -14.76 -37.91
C GLY A 172 -15.41 -14.60 -36.90
N TYR A 173 -15.10 -14.65 -35.59
CA TYR A 173 -16.11 -14.57 -34.53
C TYR A 173 -17.10 -13.43 -34.76
N ALA A 174 -18.38 -13.73 -34.52
CA ALA A 174 -19.47 -12.78 -34.70
C ALA A 174 -19.35 -11.56 -33.77
N LYS A 175 -20.15 -10.54 -34.06
CA LYS A 175 -20.23 -9.31 -33.25
C LYS A 175 -20.56 -9.66 -31.79
N GLY A 176 -19.74 -9.17 -30.85
CA GLY A 176 -19.87 -9.39 -29.41
C GLY A 176 -19.38 -10.75 -28.92
N ALA A 177 -18.79 -11.58 -29.80
CA ALA A 177 -18.34 -12.93 -29.51
C ALA A 177 -16.82 -13.11 -29.64
N GLY A 178 -16.33 -14.23 -29.12
CA GLY A 178 -14.92 -14.58 -29.10
C GLY A 178 -14.34 -14.75 -27.69
N PRO A 179 -13.12 -15.29 -27.58
CA PRO A 179 -12.52 -15.73 -26.32
C PRO A 179 -12.41 -14.66 -25.23
N TYR A 180 -12.29 -13.40 -25.64
CA TYR A 180 -12.14 -12.26 -24.75
C TYR A 180 -13.09 -11.16 -25.16
N LYS A 181 -14.12 -10.92 -24.34
CA LYS A 181 -15.16 -9.94 -24.63
C LYS A 181 -14.60 -8.52 -24.53
N ALA A 182 -14.55 -7.82 -25.66
CA ALA A 182 -14.23 -6.41 -25.70
C ALA A 182 -15.37 -5.59 -25.05
N GLY A 183 -15.03 -4.52 -24.31
CA GLY A 183 -16.01 -3.52 -23.88
C GLY A 183 -16.72 -2.87 -25.08
N SER A 184 -17.83 -2.18 -24.84
CA SER A 184 -18.74 -1.66 -25.88
C SER A 184 -18.06 -0.78 -26.96
N SER A 185 -16.94 -0.13 -26.62
CA SER A 185 -16.13 0.69 -27.54
C SER A 185 -14.71 0.18 -27.78
N SER A 186 -14.33 -0.97 -27.20
CA SER A 186 -12.98 -1.53 -27.34
C SER A 186 -12.84 -2.35 -28.61
N GLY A 187 -11.64 -2.37 -29.18
CA GLY A 187 -11.32 -3.22 -30.32
C GLY A 187 -11.28 -4.71 -29.95
N GLY A 188 -11.59 -5.58 -30.91
CA GLY A 188 -11.46 -7.03 -30.76
C GLY A 188 -10.01 -7.49 -30.58
N VAL A 189 -9.83 -8.71 -30.08
CA VAL A 189 -8.51 -9.29 -29.77
C VAL A 189 -8.24 -10.57 -30.56
N HIS A 190 -6.97 -10.79 -30.96
CA HIS A 190 -6.46 -12.07 -31.47
C HIS A 190 -4.95 -12.21 -31.29
N GLY A 191 -4.14 -11.92 -32.32
CA GLY A 191 -2.68 -11.94 -32.27
C GLY A 191 -2.07 -10.73 -31.57
N GLY A 192 -2.79 -9.60 -31.55
CA GLY A 192 -2.50 -8.39 -30.76
C GLY A 192 -3.66 -8.00 -29.85
N GLU A 193 -3.37 -7.23 -28.79
CA GLU A 193 -4.38 -6.58 -27.94
C GLU A 193 -5.21 -5.56 -28.73
N GLY A 194 -6.50 -5.43 -28.41
CA GLY A 194 -7.35 -4.34 -28.87
C GLY A 194 -7.06 -3.03 -28.14
N GLY A 195 -7.22 -1.92 -28.84
CA GLY A 195 -7.19 -0.57 -28.29
C GLY A 195 -8.45 -0.27 -27.48
N PHE A 196 -8.32 0.62 -26.49
CA PHE A 196 -9.43 1.08 -25.66
C PHE A 196 -10.25 2.17 -26.37
N GLY A 197 -11.54 2.24 -26.06
CA GLY A 197 -12.46 3.32 -26.48
C GLY A 197 -13.28 3.87 -25.31
N PHE A 198 -13.93 5.03 -25.49
CA PHE A 198 -14.68 5.73 -24.44
C PHE A 198 -16.16 5.91 -24.78
N LEU A 199 -17.04 5.02 -24.29
CA LEU A 199 -18.47 5.30 -24.18
C LEU A 199 -18.99 4.88 -22.79
N ASN A 200 -19.51 5.87 -22.06
CA ASN A 200 -20.54 5.81 -21.02
C ASN A 200 -20.46 4.74 -19.91
N ASP A 201 -19.28 4.36 -19.41
CA ASP A 201 -19.21 3.70 -18.09
C ASP A 201 -18.04 4.22 -17.26
N SER A 202 -18.29 4.39 -15.97
CA SER A 202 -17.43 5.05 -14.99
C SER A 202 -16.12 4.28 -14.75
N GLY A 203 -15.02 4.71 -15.36
CA GLY A 203 -13.67 4.22 -15.05
C GLY A 203 -12.81 4.06 -16.31
N PHE A 204 -11.53 4.39 -16.20
CA PHE A 204 -10.53 4.20 -17.26
C PHE A 204 -10.68 2.82 -17.93
N GLY A 205 -10.90 2.81 -19.25
CA GLY A 205 -11.14 1.59 -20.03
C GLY A 205 -10.10 0.52 -19.75
N VAL A 206 -10.56 -0.62 -19.24
CA VAL A 206 -9.74 -1.81 -18.97
C VAL A 206 -9.13 -2.27 -20.30
N ARG A 207 -7.79 -2.38 -20.35
CA ARG A 207 -7.10 -3.02 -21.48
C ARG A 207 -7.54 -4.48 -21.55
N THR A 208 -7.98 -4.93 -22.71
CA THR A 208 -8.31 -6.34 -22.93
C THR A 208 -7.01 -7.17 -22.90
N THR A 209 -6.85 -8.05 -21.92
CA THR A 209 -5.73 -8.99 -21.78
C THR A 209 -6.33 -10.40 -21.71
N PRO A 210 -6.08 -11.35 -22.65
CA PRO A 210 -4.86 -11.61 -23.44
C PRO A 210 -5.09 -11.89 -24.96
N THR A 211 -4.00 -12.15 -25.68
CA THR A 211 -3.99 -12.70 -27.06
C THR A 211 -4.13 -14.23 -27.05
N TYR A 212 -4.50 -14.85 -28.19
CA TYR A 212 -4.70 -16.30 -28.28
C TYR A 212 -4.39 -16.85 -29.67
N GLY A 213 -4.34 -18.19 -29.80
CA GLY A 213 -4.01 -18.89 -31.03
C GLY A 213 -2.51 -19.12 -31.21
N SER A 214 -2.14 -20.20 -31.88
CA SER A 214 -0.74 -20.59 -32.07
C SER A 214 -0.02 -19.63 -33.04
N VAL A 215 1.23 -19.28 -32.72
CA VAL A 215 2.12 -18.50 -33.59
C VAL A 215 2.61 -19.32 -34.80
N PRO A 216 3.20 -20.52 -34.63
CA PRO A 216 3.72 -21.30 -35.77
C PRO A 216 2.64 -22.02 -36.57
N SER A 217 1.45 -22.25 -35.99
CA SER A 217 0.35 -22.95 -36.67
C SER A 217 -1.01 -22.31 -36.37
N PRO A 218 -1.25 -21.06 -36.81
CA PRO A 218 -2.47 -20.33 -36.53
C PRO A 218 -3.67 -20.98 -37.24
N VAL A 219 -4.73 -21.28 -36.49
CA VAL A 219 -5.95 -21.93 -36.98
C VAL A 219 -7.23 -21.39 -36.31
N THR A 220 -7.13 -20.30 -35.55
CA THR A 220 -8.22 -19.70 -34.78
C THR A 220 -8.69 -18.41 -35.44
N ALA A 221 -9.98 -18.09 -35.35
CA ALA A 221 -10.51 -16.87 -35.92
C ALA A 221 -10.16 -15.64 -35.07
N GLY A 222 -10.28 -14.45 -35.66
CA GLY A 222 -10.17 -13.18 -34.96
C GLY A 222 -11.44 -12.89 -34.14
N GLY A 223 -11.28 -12.28 -32.98
CA GLY A 223 -12.38 -11.95 -32.07
C GLY A 223 -13.23 -10.78 -32.58
N GLY A 224 -14.55 -10.87 -32.40
CA GLY A 224 -15.45 -9.77 -32.69
C GLY A 224 -15.36 -8.67 -31.64
N SER A 225 -15.54 -7.41 -32.06
CA SER A 225 -15.91 -6.34 -31.13
C SER A 225 -17.42 -6.33 -30.92
N ALA A 226 -17.95 -5.44 -30.08
CA ALA A 226 -19.39 -5.31 -29.86
C ALA A 226 -20.23 -5.21 -31.15
N TYR A 227 -19.68 -4.67 -32.25
CA TYR A 227 -20.43 -4.39 -33.47
C TYR A 227 -19.73 -4.82 -34.77
N CYS A 228 -18.47 -5.25 -34.71
CA CYS A 228 -17.70 -5.71 -35.86
C CYS A 228 -17.27 -7.16 -35.68
N ALA A 229 -17.41 -7.98 -36.73
CA ALA A 229 -16.92 -9.35 -36.73
C ALA A 229 -15.39 -9.38 -36.90
N GLY A 230 -14.73 -10.38 -36.35
CA GLY A 230 -13.29 -10.59 -36.57
C GLY A 230 -12.98 -11.23 -37.93
N GLY A 231 -11.69 -11.34 -38.27
CA GLY A 231 -11.23 -12.00 -39.48
C GLY A 231 -11.31 -13.53 -39.39
N GLY A 232 -11.58 -14.19 -40.51
CA GLY A 232 -11.73 -15.64 -40.61
C GLY A 232 -10.39 -16.41 -40.67
N VAL A 233 -10.46 -17.68 -41.04
CA VAL A 233 -9.30 -18.60 -41.02
C VAL A 233 -9.08 -19.20 -42.41
N ALA A 234 -7.88 -19.03 -42.95
CA ALA A 234 -7.43 -19.68 -44.18
C ALA A 234 -6.19 -20.55 -43.91
N VAL A 235 -6.33 -21.86 -44.08
CA VAL A 235 -5.24 -22.84 -43.98
C VAL A 235 -5.01 -23.49 -45.34
N LEU A 236 -3.84 -23.20 -45.92
CA LEU A 236 -3.47 -23.55 -47.29
C LEU A 236 -2.26 -24.48 -47.24
N ARG A 237 -2.44 -25.74 -47.65
CA ARG A 237 -1.37 -26.75 -47.70
C ARG A 237 -1.14 -27.17 -49.15
N ALA A 238 -0.05 -26.74 -49.76
CA ALA A 238 0.31 -27.09 -51.12
C ALA A 238 1.61 -27.91 -51.17
N ALA A 239 1.63 -29.03 -51.88
CA ALA A 239 2.86 -29.82 -52.08
C ALA A 239 3.83 -29.16 -53.08
N GLY A 240 3.30 -28.33 -53.98
CA GLY A 240 4.02 -27.49 -54.94
C GLY A 240 4.21 -26.04 -54.47
N ARG A 241 4.23 -25.10 -55.40
CA ARG A 241 4.40 -23.66 -55.12
C ARG A 241 3.06 -23.01 -54.78
N VAL A 242 3.11 -21.98 -53.93
CA VAL A 242 2.03 -21.00 -53.76
C VAL A 242 2.48 -19.69 -54.41
N SER A 243 1.78 -19.24 -55.45
CA SER A 243 2.04 -17.96 -56.12
C SER A 243 0.94 -16.95 -55.78
N VAL A 244 1.28 -15.86 -55.09
CA VAL A 244 0.35 -14.81 -54.67
C VAL A 244 0.66 -13.54 -55.44
N ASN A 245 -0.07 -13.30 -56.53
CA ASN A 245 -0.08 -12.04 -57.28
C ASN A 245 -1.35 -11.23 -57.04
N GLY A 246 -2.40 -11.87 -56.51
CA GLY A 246 -3.61 -11.24 -55.97
C GLY A 246 -3.53 -11.03 -54.46
N VAL A 247 -4.61 -11.35 -53.75
CA VAL A 247 -4.73 -11.06 -52.30
C VAL A 247 -5.17 -12.29 -51.49
N ILE A 248 -4.54 -12.51 -50.33
CA ILE A 248 -5.07 -13.34 -49.25
C ILE A 248 -5.44 -12.41 -48.09
N ASP A 249 -6.71 -12.34 -47.72
CA ASP A 249 -7.22 -11.33 -46.77
C ASP A 249 -8.06 -11.96 -45.65
N ALA A 250 -7.56 -11.85 -44.42
CA ALA A 250 -8.21 -12.24 -43.18
C ALA A 250 -8.36 -11.04 -42.22
N THR A 251 -8.57 -9.84 -42.77
CA THR A 251 -8.72 -8.59 -41.98
C THR A 251 -10.05 -8.58 -41.20
N GLY A 252 -10.03 -8.04 -39.98
CA GLY A 252 -11.23 -7.85 -39.17
C GLY A 252 -12.09 -6.69 -39.68
N GLY A 253 -13.38 -6.68 -39.35
CA GLY A 253 -14.31 -5.64 -39.80
C GLY A 253 -14.06 -4.28 -39.16
N SER A 254 -14.17 -3.20 -39.93
CA SER A 254 -14.19 -1.81 -39.43
C SER A 254 -15.63 -1.30 -39.38
N GLY A 255 -16.02 -0.59 -38.32
CA GLY A 255 -17.41 -0.16 -38.15
C GLY A 255 -17.69 0.58 -36.83
N ILE A 256 -18.97 0.85 -36.55
CA ILE A 256 -19.43 1.61 -35.37
C ILE A 256 -18.93 0.92 -34.09
N GLY A 257 -18.34 1.65 -33.16
CA GLY A 257 -17.67 1.14 -31.96
C GLY A 257 -16.21 0.77 -32.22
N GLY A 258 -15.69 -0.23 -31.50
CA GLY A 258 -14.35 -0.77 -31.77
C GLY A 258 -14.33 -1.67 -33.03
N GLY A 259 -13.17 -1.77 -33.69
CA GLY A 259 -13.00 -2.69 -34.84
C GLY A 259 -12.90 -4.17 -34.43
N GLY A 260 -13.17 -5.10 -35.35
CA GLY A 260 -12.97 -6.54 -35.15
C GLY A 260 -11.51 -6.95 -35.35
N ALA A 261 -11.03 -7.97 -34.63
CA ALA A 261 -9.62 -8.39 -34.72
C ALA A 261 -9.29 -9.07 -36.06
N GLY A 262 -8.02 -9.03 -36.47
CA GLY A 262 -7.54 -9.83 -37.60
C GLY A 262 -7.64 -11.33 -37.33
N GLY A 263 -7.77 -12.14 -38.39
CA GLY A 263 -7.89 -13.59 -38.34
C GLY A 263 -6.59 -14.36 -38.53
N SER A 264 -6.67 -15.59 -39.04
CA SER A 264 -5.51 -16.47 -39.24
C SER A 264 -5.27 -16.81 -40.73
N VAL A 265 -4.02 -16.68 -41.18
CA VAL A 265 -3.53 -17.20 -42.46
C VAL A 265 -2.37 -18.16 -42.19
N ASN A 266 -2.51 -19.43 -42.61
CA ASN A 266 -1.52 -20.48 -42.40
C ASN A 266 -1.19 -21.13 -43.73
N ILE A 267 0.04 -20.93 -44.21
CA ILE A 267 0.50 -21.43 -45.49
C ILE A 267 1.62 -22.44 -45.24
N ARG A 268 1.43 -23.66 -45.73
CA ARG A 268 2.49 -24.66 -45.85
C ARG A 268 2.68 -25.00 -47.32
N ALA A 269 3.85 -24.70 -47.87
CA ALA A 269 4.10 -24.82 -49.31
C ALA A 269 5.51 -25.31 -49.62
N GLY A 270 5.77 -25.83 -50.82
CA GLY A 270 7.13 -26.04 -51.30
C GLY A 270 7.91 -24.72 -51.39
N GLU A 271 7.29 -23.72 -52.01
CA GLU A 271 7.85 -22.39 -52.27
C GLU A 271 6.74 -21.32 -52.22
N LEU A 272 7.09 -20.07 -51.88
CA LEU A 272 6.20 -18.90 -51.95
C LEU A 272 6.76 -17.86 -52.94
N LEU A 273 5.97 -17.49 -53.95
CA LEU A 273 6.34 -16.54 -55.00
C LEU A 273 5.25 -15.49 -55.24
N GLY A 274 5.61 -14.40 -55.93
CA GLY A 274 4.68 -13.35 -56.36
C GLY A 274 4.87 -12.02 -55.63
N ASN A 275 4.09 -11.03 -56.06
CA ASN A 275 4.16 -9.63 -55.61
C ASN A 275 2.83 -9.11 -55.01
N GLY A 276 1.90 -10.02 -54.73
CA GLY A 276 0.61 -9.73 -54.11
C GLY A 276 0.72 -9.50 -52.60
N SER A 277 -0.41 -9.60 -51.89
CA SER A 277 -0.47 -9.32 -50.45
C SER A 277 -1.17 -10.39 -49.62
N ILE A 278 -0.71 -10.53 -48.37
CA ILE A 278 -1.30 -11.37 -47.33
C ILE A 278 -1.59 -10.48 -46.12
N SER A 279 -2.86 -10.35 -45.74
CA SER A 279 -3.32 -9.45 -44.68
C SER A 279 -4.08 -10.19 -43.59
N ALA A 280 -3.77 -9.90 -42.34
CA ALA A 280 -4.54 -10.30 -41.16
C ALA A 280 -4.63 -9.10 -40.20
N LYS A 281 -5.05 -7.94 -40.71
CA LYS A 281 -5.07 -6.70 -39.93
C LYS A 281 -6.27 -6.62 -38.99
N GLY A 282 -6.12 -5.87 -37.90
CA GLY A 282 -7.25 -5.43 -37.09
C GLY A 282 -8.06 -4.35 -37.80
N GLY A 283 -9.38 -4.34 -37.58
CA GLY A 283 -10.26 -3.29 -38.08
C GLY A 283 -10.09 -1.97 -37.32
N ASP A 284 -10.38 -0.86 -38.01
CA ASP A 284 -10.31 0.49 -37.45
C ASP A 284 -11.56 0.80 -36.60
N GLY A 285 -11.36 1.58 -35.52
CA GLY A 285 -12.45 2.16 -34.73
C GLY A 285 -13.02 3.41 -35.40
N VAL A 286 -14.30 3.69 -35.18
CA VAL A 286 -14.98 4.86 -35.79
C VAL A 286 -14.95 6.08 -34.87
N PRO A 287 -14.69 7.31 -35.40
CA PRO A 287 -14.63 8.54 -34.60
C PRO A 287 -15.88 8.92 -33.83
N SER A 288 -17.07 8.73 -34.42
CA SER A 288 -18.34 9.21 -33.86
C SER A 288 -18.78 8.51 -32.56
N CYS A 289 -18.07 7.47 -32.15
CA CYS A 289 -18.39 6.61 -31.03
C CYS A 289 -17.16 6.27 -30.18
N SER A 290 -16.07 7.06 -30.30
CA SER A 290 -14.85 6.87 -29.51
C SER A 290 -14.32 5.43 -29.57
N GLY A 291 -14.32 4.83 -30.77
CA GLY A 291 -13.96 3.42 -30.96
C GLY A 291 -12.45 3.18 -30.87
N GLY A 292 -12.04 2.14 -30.14
CA GLY A 292 -10.67 1.65 -30.13
C GLY A 292 -10.34 0.81 -31.38
N GLY A 293 -9.10 0.89 -31.86
CA GLY A 293 -8.63 0.06 -32.96
C GLY A 293 -8.43 -1.40 -32.56
N ALA A 294 -8.68 -2.36 -33.45
CA ALA A 294 -8.62 -3.79 -33.10
C ALA A 294 -7.21 -4.38 -33.17
N GLY A 295 -6.97 -5.47 -32.44
CA GLY A 295 -5.72 -6.21 -32.52
C GLY A 295 -5.51 -6.90 -33.88
N GLY A 296 -4.26 -6.95 -34.34
CA GLY A 296 -3.86 -7.72 -35.52
C GLY A 296 -3.98 -9.23 -35.32
N GLY A 297 -4.07 -9.97 -36.42
CA GLY A 297 -4.23 -11.42 -36.47
C GLY A 297 -2.92 -12.20 -36.58
N ARG A 298 -2.94 -13.41 -37.11
CA ARG A 298 -1.75 -14.27 -37.21
C ARG A 298 -1.51 -14.76 -38.63
N ILE A 299 -0.28 -14.57 -39.12
CA ILE A 299 0.19 -15.10 -40.41
C ILE A 299 1.33 -16.08 -40.13
N ALA A 300 1.27 -17.28 -40.69
CA ALA A 300 2.37 -18.23 -40.68
C ALA A 300 2.64 -18.76 -42.09
N VAL A 301 3.92 -18.79 -42.47
CA VAL A 301 4.38 -19.39 -43.72
C VAL A 301 5.50 -20.38 -43.41
N VAL A 302 5.27 -21.65 -43.72
CA VAL A 302 6.23 -22.73 -43.55
C VAL A 302 6.56 -23.33 -44.91
N LEU A 303 7.80 -23.19 -45.34
CA LEU A 303 8.29 -23.71 -46.62
C LEU A 303 8.96 -25.08 -46.43
N THR A 304 8.65 -26.02 -47.32
CA THR A 304 9.17 -27.39 -47.25
C THR A 304 10.29 -27.67 -48.25
N LYS A 305 10.52 -26.80 -49.25
CA LYS A 305 11.59 -26.95 -50.27
C LYS A 305 12.49 -25.72 -50.37
N ALA A 306 11.94 -24.50 -50.36
CA ALA A 306 12.73 -23.27 -50.41
C ALA A 306 13.10 -22.70 -49.02
N ALA A 307 14.18 -21.93 -48.97
CA ALA A 307 14.65 -21.23 -47.77
C ALA A 307 14.29 -19.74 -47.73
N THR A 308 13.78 -19.16 -48.83
CA THR A 308 13.46 -17.73 -48.96
C THR A 308 11.99 -17.50 -49.29
N PHE A 309 11.45 -16.35 -48.89
CA PHE A 309 10.01 -16.06 -48.90
C PHE A 309 9.63 -14.97 -49.91
N GLY A 310 9.98 -15.14 -51.19
CA GLY A 310 9.50 -14.30 -52.31
C GLY A 310 9.51 -12.78 -52.07
N SER A 311 8.57 -12.06 -52.70
CA SER A 311 8.36 -10.60 -52.54
C SER A 311 6.91 -10.25 -52.16
N VAL A 312 6.18 -11.23 -51.63
CA VAL A 312 4.80 -11.06 -51.18
C VAL A 312 4.76 -10.17 -49.94
N THR A 313 3.90 -9.16 -49.95
CA THR A 313 3.77 -8.24 -48.81
C THR A 313 2.89 -8.85 -47.73
N MET A 314 3.37 -8.93 -46.49
CA MET A 314 2.62 -9.48 -45.35
C MET A 314 2.36 -8.43 -44.29
N SER A 315 1.14 -8.36 -43.75
CA SER A 315 0.81 -7.42 -42.67
C SER A 315 -0.19 -8.00 -41.69
N ALA A 316 0.17 -7.97 -40.41
CA ALA A 316 -0.68 -8.29 -39.27
C ALA A 316 -0.83 -7.06 -38.36
N ALA A 317 -0.88 -5.85 -38.92
CA ALA A 317 -0.97 -4.61 -38.13
C ALA A 317 -2.27 -4.52 -37.31
N GLY A 318 -2.23 -3.77 -36.21
CA GLY A 318 -3.44 -3.39 -35.50
C GLY A 318 -4.22 -2.28 -36.23
N GLY A 319 -5.48 -2.10 -35.85
CA GLY A 319 -6.34 -1.03 -36.36
C GLY A 319 -6.10 0.30 -35.66
N THR A 320 -6.50 1.38 -36.31
CA THR A 320 -6.43 2.77 -35.83
C THR A 320 -7.58 3.06 -34.87
N GLY A 321 -7.34 3.90 -33.85
CA GLY A 321 -8.43 4.42 -33.01
C GLY A 321 -9.25 5.47 -33.75
N GLY A 322 -10.53 5.60 -33.40
CA GLY A 322 -11.45 6.56 -34.02
C GLY A 322 -11.11 8.02 -33.73
N GLY A 323 -10.17 8.33 -32.85
CA GLY A 323 -9.80 9.71 -32.55
C GLY A 323 -8.45 9.80 -31.84
N LYS A 324 -7.96 11.03 -31.69
CA LYS A 324 -6.66 11.31 -31.05
C LYS A 324 -6.56 10.74 -29.64
N ASP A 325 -7.70 10.62 -28.95
CA ASP A 325 -7.80 10.16 -27.56
C ASP A 325 -8.06 8.65 -27.43
N MET A 326 -8.27 7.93 -28.54
CA MET A 326 -8.56 6.48 -28.55
C MET A 326 -7.30 5.65 -28.65
N GLY A 327 -7.31 4.44 -28.06
CA GLY A 327 -6.21 3.50 -28.20
C GLY A 327 -6.17 2.86 -29.58
N TYR A 328 -4.98 2.75 -30.17
CA TYR A 328 -4.75 1.93 -31.36
C TYR A 328 -4.55 0.45 -30.97
N GLY A 329 -4.89 -0.46 -31.88
CA GLY A 329 -4.67 -1.89 -31.69
C GLY A 329 -3.20 -2.28 -31.83
N ALA A 330 -2.80 -3.33 -31.13
CA ALA A 330 -1.46 -3.89 -31.26
C ALA A 330 -1.33 -4.73 -32.55
N ALA A 331 -0.10 -4.83 -33.04
CA ALA A 331 0.20 -5.78 -34.10
C ALA A 331 -0.03 -7.22 -33.63
N GLY A 332 -0.45 -8.06 -34.55
CA GLY A 332 -0.39 -9.50 -34.44
C GLY A 332 0.99 -10.05 -34.83
N THR A 333 1.03 -11.29 -35.30
CA THR A 333 2.30 -12.02 -35.52
C THR A 333 2.45 -12.52 -36.95
N ILE A 334 3.65 -12.39 -37.51
CA ILE A 334 4.05 -13.03 -38.78
C ILE A 334 5.18 -14.01 -38.49
N TYR A 335 4.95 -15.31 -38.74
CA TYR A 335 5.93 -16.37 -38.54
C TYR A 335 6.41 -16.93 -39.88
N LEU A 336 7.72 -16.98 -40.10
CA LEU A 336 8.34 -17.42 -41.35
C LEU A 336 9.35 -18.53 -41.07
N GLN A 337 9.12 -19.74 -41.58
CA GLN A 337 10.03 -20.88 -41.44
C GLN A 337 10.42 -21.47 -42.80
N GLY A 338 11.71 -21.43 -43.12
CA GLY A 338 12.27 -21.96 -44.36
C GLY A 338 12.55 -23.46 -44.26
N ALA A 339 12.74 -24.11 -45.41
CA ALA A 339 13.04 -25.53 -45.46
C ALA A 339 14.32 -25.86 -44.68
N GLY A 340 14.25 -26.89 -43.82
CA GLY A 340 15.38 -27.35 -43.01
C GLY A 340 15.66 -26.53 -41.73
N GLN A 341 14.92 -25.47 -41.45
CA GLN A 341 15.06 -24.71 -40.20
C GLN A 341 14.36 -25.40 -39.03
N ALA A 342 15.05 -25.56 -37.89
CA ALA A 342 14.50 -26.13 -36.67
C ALA A 342 13.44 -25.21 -36.00
N ALA A 343 13.57 -23.89 -36.15
CA ALA A 343 12.59 -22.89 -35.75
C ALA A 343 12.63 -21.71 -36.75
N GLY A 344 11.48 -21.08 -36.98
CA GLY A 344 11.34 -19.93 -37.89
C GLY A 344 11.58 -18.58 -37.22
N MET A 345 11.50 -17.50 -38.00
CA MET A 345 11.60 -16.11 -37.55
C MET A 345 10.21 -15.55 -37.21
N LEU A 346 10.10 -14.85 -36.08
CA LEU A 346 8.88 -14.11 -35.70
C LEU A 346 9.05 -12.62 -36.00
N ILE A 347 8.13 -12.03 -36.75
CA ILE A 347 8.06 -10.59 -37.03
C ILE A 347 6.81 -10.01 -36.37
N VAL A 348 6.99 -8.90 -35.64
CA VAL A 348 5.92 -8.08 -35.07
C VAL A 348 6.15 -6.63 -35.52
N SER A 349 5.26 -6.11 -36.36
CA SER A 349 5.37 -4.77 -36.96
C SER A 349 4.04 -4.04 -36.85
N ASN A 350 4.07 -2.81 -36.33
CA ASN A 350 2.90 -1.94 -36.23
C ASN A 350 3.25 -0.56 -36.79
N PRO A 351 2.61 -0.12 -37.90
CA PRO A 351 2.90 1.19 -38.49
C PRO A 351 2.55 2.35 -37.52
N PRO A 352 2.94 3.59 -37.84
CA PRO A 352 2.53 4.75 -37.05
C PRO A 352 1.00 4.92 -37.10
N LEU A 353 0.30 4.46 -36.06
CA LEU A 353 -1.15 4.62 -35.91
C LEU A 353 -1.49 5.89 -35.12
N VAL A 354 -2.64 6.50 -35.41
CA VAL A 354 -3.15 7.70 -34.72
C VAL A 354 -3.95 7.27 -33.48
N GLY A 355 -3.58 7.78 -32.29
CA GLY A 355 -4.23 7.48 -30.99
C GLY A 355 -3.31 7.61 -29.75
N VAL A 356 -3.83 7.38 -28.53
CA VAL A 356 -3.06 7.46 -27.26
C VAL A 356 -2.63 6.08 -26.77
N GLY A 357 -1.34 5.92 -26.44
CA GLY A 357 -0.80 4.78 -25.68
C GLY A 357 -0.63 3.47 -26.46
N GLY A 358 0.43 2.71 -26.15
CA GLY A 358 0.77 1.46 -26.85
C GLY A 358 0.08 0.21 -26.30
N ALA A 359 -0.80 -0.39 -27.09
CA ALA A 359 -1.28 -1.77 -26.93
C ALA A 359 -0.14 -2.78 -27.20
N ARG A 360 -0.21 -3.99 -26.64
CA ARG A 360 0.87 -4.99 -26.69
C ARG A 360 0.52 -6.21 -27.53
N THR A 361 1.52 -6.78 -28.18
CA THR A 361 1.52 -8.15 -28.69
C THR A 361 1.98 -9.04 -27.54
N LEU A 362 1.02 -9.62 -26.80
CA LEU A 362 1.31 -10.51 -25.67
C LEU A 362 1.53 -11.94 -26.18
N ILE A 363 2.43 -12.70 -25.56
CA ILE A 363 2.54 -14.16 -25.70
C ILE A 363 2.53 -14.74 -24.29
N GLY A 364 1.42 -15.37 -23.90
CA GLY A 364 1.24 -15.97 -22.58
C GLY A 364 0.90 -17.46 -22.62
N PRO A 365 0.51 -18.06 -21.48
CA PRO A 365 0.18 -19.49 -21.38
C PRO A 365 -0.89 -19.95 -22.38
N GLU A 366 -1.77 -19.02 -22.78
CA GLU A 366 -2.87 -19.18 -23.75
C GLU A 366 -2.40 -19.31 -25.21
N VAL A 367 -1.10 -19.14 -25.50
CA VAL A 367 -0.49 -19.25 -26.83
C VAL A 367 0.31 -20.55 -26.89
N PRO A 368 -0.21 -21.61 -27.53
CA PRO A 368 0.48 -22.89 -27.61
C PRO A 368 1.68 -22.86 -28.57
N GLY A 369 2.82 -23.40 -28.10
CA GLY A 369 4.05 -23.61 -28.88
C GLY A 369 5.23 -22.76 -28.40
N ASP A 370 6.46 -23.25 -28.63
CA ASP A 370 7.67 -22.49 -28.34
C ASP A 370 7.74 -21.23 -29.21
N VAL A 371 7.94 -20.08 -28.56
CA VAL A 371 8.31 -18.85 -29.26
C VAL A 371 9.70 -19.05 -29.84
N PRO A 372 9.93 -18.77 -31.13
CA PRO A 372 11.24 -18.94 -31.73
C PRO A 372 12.31 -18.04 -31.10
N ALA A 373 13.57 -18.46 -31.19
CA ALA A 373 14.70 -17.71 -30.64
C ALA A 373 14.99 -16.38 -31.37
N ASP A 374 14.54 -16.22 -32.63
CA ASP A 374 14.73 -15.01 -33.44
C ASP A 374 13.42 -14.22 -33.57
N VAL A 375 13.35 -13.08 -32.88
CA VAL A 375 12.20 -12.16 -32.84
C VAL A 375 12.61 -10.78 -33.34
N ARG A 376 11.94 -10.32 -34.41
CA ARG A 376 12.09 -8.96 -34.95
C ARG A 376 10.88 -8.10 -34.58
N VAL A 377 11.11 -7.10 -33.75
CA VAL A 377 10.13 -6.05 -33.45
C VAL A 377 10.46 -4.83 -34.31
N LEU A 378 9.57 -4.49 -35.23
CA LEU A 378 9.75 -3.40 -36.19
C LEU A 378 8.76 -2.26 -35.91
N ASP A 379 9.09 -1.07 -36.40
CA ASP A 379 8.29 0.15 -36.26
C ASP A 379 8.01 0.50 -34.78
N ARG A 380 6.74 0.73 -34.40
CA ARG A 380 6.33 1.04 -33.02
C ARG A 380 5.65 -0.14 -32.32
N ALA A 381 5.87 -1.37 -32.78
CA ALA A 381 5.32 -2.56 -32.14
C ALA A 381 5.87 -2.74 -30.70
N ARG A 382 5.04 -3.30 -29.81
CA ARG A 382 5.41 -3.61 -28.43
C ARG A 382 5.14 -5.09 -28.14
N TYR A 383 6.20 -5.87 -27.98
CA TYR A 383 6.14 -7.32 -27.78
C TYR A 383 6.40 -7.70 -26.32
N VAL A 384 5.58 -8.59 -25.72
CA VAL A 384 5.68 -9.00 -24.30
C VAL A 384 5.45 -10.51 -24.16
N VAL A 385 6.30 -11.21 -23.40
CA VAL A 385 6.16 -12.64 -23.09
C VAL A 385 5.82 -12.84 -21.61
N THR A 386 4.77 -13.60 -21.29
CA THR A 386 4.38 -14.00 -19.92
C THR A 386 4.65 -15.48 -19.71
N ARG A 387 5.47 -15.79 -18.69
CA ARG A 387 5.87 -17.15 -18.30
C ARG A 387 5.02 -17.62 -17.11
N ASP A 388 4.92 -18.94 -16.86
CA ASP A 388 4.37 -19.51 -15.61
C ASP A 388 5.28 -19.13 -14.43
N THR A 389 5.14 -17.90 -13.96
CA THR A 389 5.99 -17.27 -12.96
C THR A 389 5.09 -16.54 -11.98
N SER A 390 5.29 -16.76 -10.68
CA SER A 390 4.67 -15.94 -9.62
C SER A 390 5.65 -14.90 -9.13
N VAL A 391 5.19 -13.66 -8.95
CA VAL A 391 5.89 -12.70 -8.10
C VAL A 391 5.73 -13.18 -6.66
N VAL A 392 6.83 -13.29 -5.92
CA VAL A 392 6.84 -13.79 -4.53
C VAL A 392 7.10 -12.68 -3.50
N LEU A 393 7.81 -11.63 -3.92
CA LEU A 393 8.05 -10.39 -3.17
C LEU A 393 8.02 -9.22 -4.15
N ASP A 394 7.48 -8.09 -3.72
CA ASP A 394 7.35 -6.85 -4.48
C ASP A 394 7.32 -5.60 -3.58
N ASN A 395 7.00 -4.44 -4.15
CA ASN A 395 6.87 -3.18 -3.43
C ASN A 395 5.71 -3.16 -2.40
N ASN A 396 4.69 -4.01 -2.58
CA ASN A 396 3.53 -4.11 -1.70
C ASN A 396 3.74 -5.10 -0.55
N SER A 397 4.73 -5.98 -0.70
CA SER A 397 5.16 -6.93 0.33
C SER A 397 5.59 -6.19 1.59
N LEU A 398 5.38 -6.81 2.76
CA LEU A 398 5.83 -6.28 4.04
C LEU A 398 7.28 -6.72 4.29
N TRP A 399 8.18 -5.74 4.32
CA TRP A 399 9.60 -5.94 4.55
C TRP A 399 9.94 -5.63 6.01
N ARG A 400 10.80 -6.45 6.63
CA ARG A 400 11.47 -6.06 7.88
C ARG A 400 12.60 -5.10 7.56
N HIS A 401 12.78 -4.09 8.38
CA HIS A 401 13.62 -2.94 8.06
C HIS A 401 14.57 -2.59 9.20
N PHE A 402 15.82 -2.29 8.88
CA PHE A 402 16.78 -1.73 9.84
C PHE A 402 17.64 -0.69 9.13
N GLU A 403 17.92 0.41 9.79
CA GLU A 403 18.82 1.43 9.27
C GLU A 403 20.05 1.59 10.17
N VAL A 404 21.18 1.83 9.52
CA VAL A 404 22.41 2.28 10.16
C VAL A 404 22.58 3.76 9.84
N GLN A 405 22.74 4.58 10.87
CA GLN A 405 22.88 6.03 10.78
C GLN A 405 24.33 6.45 11.10
N ARG A 406 24.90 7.44 10.40
CA ARG A 406 26.22 8.05 10.69
C ARG A 406 26.34 9.46 10.07
N CYS A 407 27.38 10.22 10.35
CA CYS A 407 27.61 11.51 9.68
C CYS A 407 27.79 11.36 8.15
N ALA A 408 27.40 12.40 7.40
CA ALA A 408 27.52 12.43 5.95
C ALA A 408 28.98 12.26 5.52
N TYR A 409 29.22 11.59 4.41
CA TYR A 409 30.50 11.67 3.72
C TYR A 409 30.38 12.63 2.55
N VAL A 410 31.23 13.65 2.52
CA VAL A 410 31.27 14.66 1.46
C VAL A 410 32.59 14.51 0.73
N ARG A 411 32.50 14.45 -0.59
CA ARG A 411 33.64 14.58 -1.49
C ARG A 411 33.93 16.05 -1.73
N THR A 412 35.06 16.51 -1.19
CA THR A 412 35.54 17.89 -1.28
C THR A 412 35.92 18.27 -2.72
N ASP A 413 36.11 19.57 -2.97
CA ASP A 413 36.47 20.09 -4.30
C ASP A 413 37.82 19.52 -4.80
N ASP A 414 38.74 19.15 -3.89
CA ASP A 414 40.02 18.48 -4.19
C ASP A 414 39.95 16.93 -4.23
N GLY A 415 38.75 16.37 -4.09
CA GLY A 415 38.47 14.94 -4.25
C GLY A 415 38.63 14.08 -3.00
N LYS A 416 38.98 14.66 -1.85
CA LYS A 416 39.07 13.95 -0.56
C LYS A 416 37.68 13.63 -0.01
N LEU A 417 37.62 12.56 0.79
CA LEU A 417 36.44 12.15 1.53
C LEU A 417 36.55 12.68 2.96
N GLU A 418 35.58 13.47 3.37
CA GLU A 418 35.49 14.02 4.71
C GLU A 418 34.13 13.72 5.33
N THR A 419 34.10 13.53 6.65
CA THR A 419 32.86 13.36 7.40
C THR A 419 32.32 14.72 7.81
N TRP A 420 31.11 15.03 7.37
CA TRP A 420 30.47 16.32 7.56
C TRP A 420 29.17 16.13 8.33
N ASP A 421 28.87 17.13 9.14
CA ASP A 421 27.60 17.33 9.78
C ASP A 421 26.77 18.24 8.87
N LEU A 422 25.76 17.66 8.19
CA LEU A 422 24.84 18.37 7.29
C LEU A 422 23.53 18.76 8.01
N GLN A 423 23.60 18.97 9.33
CA GLN A 423 22.50 19.44 10.15
C GLN A 423 21.79 20.69 9.57
N PRO A 424 20.46 20.72 9.62
CA PRO A 424 19.73 21.98 9.55
C PRO A 424 19.91 22.84 10.81
N LEU A 425 20.40 24.08 10.66
CA LEU A 425 20.28 25.18 11.61
C LEU A 425 18.81 25.47 11.91
N THR A 426 18.44 25.27 13.17
CA THR A 426 17.38 26.04 13.81
C THR A 426 18.03 26.98 14.82
N GLY A 427 18.75 27.99 14.33
CA GLY A 427 19.25 29.08 15.17
C GLY A 427 18.12 30.06 15.52
N ARG A 428 18.26 30.85 16.60
CA ARG A 428 17.28 31.89 17.02
C ARG A 428 16.87 32.89 15.93
N LYS A 429 17.59 32.95 14.79
CA LYS A 429 17.32 33.85 13.66
C LYS A 429 16.45 33.24 12.54
N HIS A 430 16.26 31.92 12.49
CA HIS A 430 15.57 31.26 11.38
C HIS A 430 14.49 30.30 11.89
N ILE A 431 13.23 30.58 11.53
CA ILE A 431 12.04 29.77 11.89
C ILE A 431 12.03 28.44 11.11
N TRP A 432 12.79 28.35 10.01
CA TRP A 432 12.88 27.19 9.14
C TRP A 432 14.33 26.67 9.09
N PRO A 433 14.52 25.35 9.00
CA PRO A 433 15.83 24.71 8.97
C PRO A 433 16.66 25.16 7.75
N LYS A 434 17.84 25.78 7.97
CA LYS A 434 18.87 26.02 6.93
C LYS A 434 20.06 25.11 7.17
N VAL A 435 20.58 24.37 6.20
CA VAL A 435 21.75 23.50 6.44
C VAL A 435 23.01 24.33 6.78
N ASP A 436 23.77 23.97 7.83
CA ASP A 436 25.09 24.55 8.17
C ASP A 436 26.18 23.48 8.17
N PRO A 437 26.74 23.16 6.99
CA PRO A 437 27.72 22.11 6.83
C PRO A 437 29.01 22.42 7.57
N ARG A 438 29.37 21.54 8.51
CA ARG A 438 30.63 21.64 9.27
C ARG A 438 31.30 20.27 9.36
N THR A 439 32.59 20.24 9.68
CA THR A 439 33.28 18.96 9.92
C THR A 439 32.67 18.26 11.13
N ALA A 440 32.38 16.97 10.98
CA ALA A 440 31.74 16.20 12.04
C ALA A 440 32.68 15.98 13.23
N ALA A 441 32.18 16.19 14.45
CA ALA A 441 32.93 15.93 15.68
C ALA A 441 33.04 14.44 16.02
N SER A 442 32.22 13.58 15.40
CA SER A 442 32.23 12.13 15.58
C SER A 442 31.92 11.42 14.26
N THR A 443 32.55 10.27 14.02
CA THR A 443 32.31 9.41 12.86
C THR A 443 31.64 8.08 13.24
N ALA A 444 31.28 7.92 14.51
CA ALA A 444 30.75 6.66 15.04
C ALA A 444 29.33 6.40 14.52
N PRO A 445 29.05 5.22 13.95
CA PRO A 445 27.73 4.87 13.48
C PRO A 445 26.78 4.54 14.63
N SER A 446 25.51 4.40 14.30
CA SER A 446 24.52 3.71 15.12
C SER A 446 24.85 2.25 15.33
N THR A 447 24.28 1.65 16.38
CA THR A 447 24.40 0.20 16.66
C THR A 447 24.17 -0.59 15.38
N LEU A 448 25.14 -1.44 15.02
CA LEU A 448 25.04 -2.31 13.86
C LEU A 448 24.11 -3.49 14.17
N PRO A 449 23.42 -4.06 13.17
CA PRO A 449 22.67 -5.29 13.35
C PRO A 449 23.64 -6.46 13.65
N PRO A 450 23.13 -7.61 14.13
CA PRO A 450 23.93 -8.83 14.27
C PRO A 450 24.68 -9.18 12.98
N ALA A 451 25.88 -9.76 13.08
CA ALA A 451 26.70 -10.06 11.90
C ALA A 451 26.02 -11.02 10.90
N ASP A 452 25.13 -11.89 11.39
CA ASP A 452 24.34 -12.83 10.61
C ASP A 452 22.93 -12.31 10.27
N TRP A 453 22.70 -11.00 10.30
CA TRP A 453 21.38 -10.40 10.08
C TRP A 453 20.71 -10.79 8.77
N ALA A 454 21.49 -11.12 7.72
CA ALA A 454 20.98 -11.58 6.42
C ALA A 454 20.62 -13.08 6.41
N GLY A 455 21.00 -13.79 7.46
CA GLY A 455 20.82 -15.20 7.65
C GLY A 455 19.38 -15.58 7.97
N LEU A 456 19.12 -16.87 7.84
CA LEU A 456 17.77 -17.43 7.97
C LEU A 456 17.35 -17.67 9.42
N ALA A 457 18.32 -17.81 10.33
CA ALA A 457 18.08 -18.02 11.76
C ALA A 457 17.85 -16.72 12.53
N MET A 458 18.11 -15.56 11.92
CA MET A 458 17.99 -14.27 12.59
C MET A 458 16.51 -13.93 12.85
N ASP A 459 16.22 -13.57 14.10
CA ASP A 459 14.91 -13.05 14.52
C ASP A 459 14.84 -11.54 14.28
N ASP A 460 14.12 -11.16 13.23
CA ASP A 460 13.88 -9.78 12.78
C ASP A 460 12.57 -9.21 13.33
N SER A 461 11.98 -9.80 14.35
CA SER A 461 10.63 -9.40 14.76
C SER A 461 10.49 -8.08 15.46
N ALA A 462 11.56 -7.67 16.13
CA ALA A 462 11.69 -6.34 16.67
C ALA A 462 11.98 -5.29 15.59
N TRP A 463 12.22 -5.69 14.33
CA TRP A 463 12.47 -4.76 13.24
C TRP A 463 11.14 -4.27 12.63
N PRO A 464 11.04 -2.98 12.28
CA PRO A 464 9.83 -2.40 11.70
C PRO A 464 9.37 -3.12 10.45
N ARG A 465 8.06 -3.11 10.24
CA ARG A 465 7.47 -3.50 8.94
C ARG A 465 7.31 -2.27 8.06
N VAL A 466 7.83 -2.35 6.84
CA VAL A 466 7.74 -1.27 5.85
C VAL A 466 7.32 -1.80 4.49
N ARG A 467 6.86 -0.88 3.64
CA ARG A 467 6.72 -1.08 2.19
C ARG A 467 7.67 -0.16 1.46
N LEU A 468 7.99 -0.51 0.22
CA LEU A 468 8.82 0.31 -0.67
C LEU A 468 7.99 1.44 -1.30
N PRO A 469 8.64 2.53 -1.75
CA PRO A 469 10.10 2.80 -1.70
C PRO A 469 10.62 3.18 -0.30
N ARG A 470 11.94 3.01 -0.07
CA ARG A 470 12.66 3.43 1.16
C ARG A 470 14.03 4.02 0.86
N PRO A 471 14.41 5.21 1.37
CA PRO A 471 13.52 6.18 1.99
C PRO A 471 12.47 6.62 0.97
N VAL A 472 11.37 7.21 1.45
CA VAL A 472 10.23 7.59 0.59
C VAL A 472 10.65 8.81 -0.26
N PRO A 473 10.87 8.68 -1.58
CA PRO A 473 11.49 9.74 -2.39
C PRO A 473 10.53 10.91 -2.60
N GLY A 474 10.99 12.13 -2.30
CA GLY A 474 10.18 13.34 -2.45
C GLY A 474 9.19 13.59 -1.30
N GLY A 475 9.26 12.79 -0.24
CA GLY A 475 8.69 13.16 1.04
C GLY A 475 9.57 14.20 1.71
N ARG A 476 9.07 15.42 1.90
CA ARG A 476 9.24 15.96 3.25
C ARG A 476 8.71 14.85 4.16
N SER A 477 9.52 14.26 5.04
CA SER A 477 8.94 13.45 6.12
C SER A 477 7.92 14.35 6.81
N GLY A 478 6.65 14.08 6.50
CA GLY A 478 5.52 14.95 6.68
C GLY A 478 5.47 16.16 5.76
N GLY A 479 4.27 16.42 5.23
CA GLY A 479 3.86 17.80 5.01
C GLY A 479 3.94 18.60 6.31
N ARG A 480 3.16 19.66 6.44
CA ARG A 480 2.94 20.24 7.77
C ARG A 480 2.27 19.15 8.63
N GLY A 481 2.98 18.42 9.50
CA GLY A 481 2.32 17.50 10.45
C GLY A 481 2.96 16.15 10.81
N ASP A 482 3.83 15.52 10.01
CA ASP A 482 4.13 14.07 10.19
C ASP A 482 5.55 13.68 10.66
N ALA A 483 6.43 14.64 10.97
CA ALA A 483 7.66 14.35 11.71
C ALA A 483 7.61 15.05 13.06
N LEU A 484 7.81 14.31 14.15
CA LEU A 484 8.09 14.84 15.50
C LEU A 484 9.41 15.61 15.49
N ARG A 485 9.39 16.79 14.88
CA ARG A 485 10.52 17.70 14.66
C ARG A 485 11.64 17.05 13.81
N PRO A 486 12.18 17.73 12.78
CA PRO A 486 13.49 17.39 12.25
C PRO A 486 14.55 17.87 13.26
N GLN A 487 14.68 17.17 14.38
CA GLN A 487 15.68 17.43 15.43
C GLN A 487 16.63 16.24 15.61
N SER A 488 16.68 15.33 14.63
CA SER A 488 17.79 14.38 14.46
C SER A 488 19.08 15.18 14.32
N ARG A 489 19.80 15.35 15.43
CA ARG A 489 20.99 16.19 15.46
C ARG A 489 22.18 15.49 14.80
N GLU A 490 22.19 14.17 14.58
CA GLU A 490 23.49 13.49 14.42
C GLU A 490 23.54 12.29 13.44
N GLY A 491 22.65 12.15 12.45
CA GLY A 491 22.71 11.00 11.54
C GLY A 491 22.11 11.20 10.15
N GLU A 492 22.91 10.87 9.13
CA GLU A 492 22.48 10.51 7.77
C GLU A 492 22.38 8.99 7.67
N THR A 493 21.46 8.48 6.85
CA THR A 493 21.32 7.04 6.61
C THR A 493 22.56 6.52 5.90
N ALA A 494 23.35 5.70 6.59
CA ALA A 494 24.55 5.05 6.07
C ALA A 494 24.22 3.80 5.26
N ALA A 495 23.31 2.99 5.80
CA ALA A 495 22.85 1.76 5.19
C ALA A 495 21.38 1.47 5.52
N ILE A 496 20.67 0.89 4.54
CA ILE A 496 19.31 0.38 4.68
C ILE A 496 19.35 -1.13 4.51
N LEU A 497 18.81 -1.85 5.48
CA LEU A 497 18.75 -3.31 5.48
C LEU A 497 17.29 -3.74 5.46
N LEU A 498 16.91 -4.51 4.44
CA LEU A 498 15.58 -5.07 4.32
C LEU A 498 15.61 -6.59 4.27
N ARG A 499 14.63 -7.23 4.90
CA ARG A 499 14.41 -8.68 4.84
C ARG A 499 12.98 -8.97 4.41
N GLY A 500 12.83 -9.73 3.34
CA GLY A 500 11.55 -10.24 2.84
C GLY A 500 11.53 -11.76 2.90
N LYS A 501 10.42 -12.33 3.39
CA LYS A 501 10.23 -13.78 3.52
C LYS A 501 9.25 -14.31 2.49
N PHE A 502 9.53 -15.49 1.95
CA PHE A 502 8.59 -16.23 1.09
C PHE A 502 8.76 -17.73 1.29
N GLU A 503 7.74 -18.52 0.96
CA GLU A 503 7.75 -19.97 1.15
C GLU A 503 7.96 -20.69 -0.18
N VAL A 504 8.83 -21.70 -0.18
CA VAL A 504 8.99 -22.67 -1.26
C VAL A 504 8.37 -23.99 -0.82
N LYS A 505 7.30 -24.41 -1.49
CA LYS A 505 6.60 -25.68 -1.21
C LYS A 505 7.30 -26.88 -1.84
N LYS A 506 7.78 -26.72 -3.08
CA LYS A 506 8.33 -27.81 -3.91
C LYS A 506 9.62 -27.36 -4.59
N ALA A 507 10.73 -27.44 -3.85
CA ALA A 507 12.03 -26.95 -4.33
C ALA A 507 12.54 -27.72 -5.56
N ASP A 508 12.19 -29.00 -5.67
CA ASP A 508 12.48 -29.89 -6.79
C ASP A 508 11.82 -29.47 -8.11
N LEU A 509 10.73 -28.70 -8.04
CA LEU A 509 10.03 -28.20 -9.23
C LEU A 509 10.53 -26.84 -9.71
N LEU A 510 11.40 -26.17 -8.95
CA LEU A 510 11.87 -24.83 -9.26
C LEU A 510 12.71 -24.81 -10.53
N LYS A 511 12.26 -24.04 -11.53
CA LYS A 511 12.95 -23.87 -12.81
C LYS A 511 13.79 -22.59 -12.85
N SER A 512 13.26 -21.50 -12.29
CA SER A 512 13.97 -20.22 -12.28
C SER A 512 13.53 -19.31 -11.15
N CYS A 513 14.45 -18.49 -10.67
CA CYS A 513 14.19 -17.40 -9.74
C CYS A 513 14.87 -16.14 -10.28
N ARG A 514 14.16 -15.02 -10.31
CA ARG A 514 14.67 -13.75 -10.85
C ARG A 514 14.40 -12.58 -9.91
N LEU A 515 15.33 -11.64 -9.85
CA LEU A 515 15.24 -10.42 -9.07
C LEU A 515 15.40 -9.19 -9.97
N SER A 516 14.55 -8.19 -9.75
CA SER A 516 14.67 -6.85 -10.30
C SER A 516 14.62 -5.84 -9.16
N VAL A 517 15.56 -4.89 -9.13
CA VAL A 517 15.64 -3.83 -8.13
C VAL A 517 16.02 -2.50 -8.79
N ASP A 518 15.39 -1.41 -8.35
CA ASP A 518 15.79 -0.03 -8.64
C ASP A 518 16.21 0.63 -7.32
N TYR A 519 17.33 1.35 -7.31
CA TYR A 519 17.95 1.86 -6.08
C TYR A 519 18.81 3.12 -6.31
N VAL A 520 19.13 3.82 -5.23
CA VAL A 520 20.10 4.91 -5.15
C VAL A 520 21.24 4.49 -4.22
N GLY A 521 22.48 4.80 -4.56
CA GLY A 521 23.67 4.35 -3.83
C GLY A 521 24.18 2.99 -4.34
N GLY A 522 24.59 2.11 -3.45
CA GLY A 522 25.14 0.78 -3.77
C GLY A 522 24.31 -0.32 -3.15
N ILE A 523 24.32 -1.53 -3.73
CA ILE A 523 23.53 -2.65 -3.20
C ILE A 523 24.35 -3.93 -3.03
N VAL A 524 24.00 -4.68 -1.98
CA VAL A 524 24.35 -6.08 -1.79
C VAL A 524 23.05 -6.86 -1.56
N VAL A 525 22.88 -7.96 -2.29
CA VAL A 525 21.72 -8.84 -2.13
C VAL A 525 22.20 -10.21 -1.72
N THR A 526 21.51 -10.76 -0.73
CA THR A 526 21.75 -12.10 -0.22
C THR A 526 20.46 -12.90 -0.22
N VAL A 527 20.56 -14.21 -0.46
CA VAL A 527 19.47 -15.17 -0.33
C VAL A 527 19.88 -16.20 0.68
N ASN A 528 19.11 -16.33 1.76
CA ASN A 528 19.42 -17.23 2.88
C ASN A 528 20.84 -17.05 3.44
N GLY A 529 21.31 -15.79 3.53
CA GLY A 529 22.65 -15.42 4.00
C GLY A 529 23.80 -15.60 3.00
N LYS A 530 23.52 -16.01 1.75
CA LYS A 530 24.54 -16.13 0.70
C LYS A 530 24.41 -14.98 -0.30
N GLU A 531 25.51 -14.25 -0.54
CA GLU A 531 25.56 -13.16 -1.51
C GLU A 531 25.32 -13.65 -2.94
N VAL A 532 24.43 -12.96 -3.66
CA VAL A 532 24.04 -13.25 -5.04
C VAL A 532 24.24 -12.06 -5.97
N LEU A 533 24.34 -10.85 -5.43
CA LEU A 533 24.56 -9.62 -6.18
C LEU A 533 25.30 -8.60 -5.32
N ARG A 534 26.32 -7.97 -5.90
CA ARG A 534 26.97 -6.77 -5.38
C ARG A 534 27.16 -5.80 -6.52
N ARG A 535 26.67 -4.57 -6.37
CA ARG A 535 26.76 -3.52 -7.40
C ARG A 535 27.00 -2.18 -6.75
N HIS A 536 28.02 -1.47 -7.24
CA HIS A 536 28.40 -0.13 -6.77
C HIS A 536 28.78 -0.06 -5.29
N VAL A 537 29.25 -1.16 -4.71
CA VAL A 537 29.83 -1.24 -3.36
C VAL A 537 31.21 -1.87 -3.51
N PRO A 538 32.29 -1.19 -3.08
CA PRO A 538 33.66 -1.70 -3.24
C PRO A 538 33.96 -2.88 -2.29
N GLY A 539 35.01 -3.63 -2.64
CA GLY A 539 35.54 -4.74 -1.82
C GLY A 539 34.82 -6.08 -2.02
N ASP A 540 35.45 -7.13 -1.47
CA ASP A 540 35.05 -8.53 -1.69
C ASP A 540 34.24 -9.12 -0.51
N LYS A 541 33.96 -8.33 0.53
CA LYS A 541 33.23 -8.75 1.73
C LYS A 541 32.18 -7.71 2.13
N PRO A 542 31.09 -8.13 2.79
CA PRO A 542 30.12 -7.20 3.37
C PRO A 542 30.79 -6.35 4.47
N ASP A 543 30.77 -5.03 4.27
CA ASP A 543 31.09 -4.02 5.28
C ASP A 543 29.95 -3.00 5.28
N LEU A 544 29.12 -3.04 6.31
CA LEU A 544 27.93 -2.18 6.47
C LEU A 544 28.26 -0.68 6.49
N LEU A 545 29.53 -0.33 6.70
CA LEU A 545 30.00 1.05 6.69
C LEU A 545 30.74 1.41 5.40
N ALA A 546 30.85 0.50 4.44
CA ALA A 546 31.36 0.82 3.11
C ALA A 546 30.48 1.88 2.45
N LEU A 547 31.12 2.81 1.73
CA LEU A 547 30.44 3.80 0.90
C LEU A 547 30.20 3.23 -0.49
N ALA A 548 29.06 3.57 -1.08
CA ALA A 548 28.81 3.26 -2.48
C ALA A 548 29.69 4.11 -3.42
N GLU A 549 29.80 3.68 -4.67
CA GLU A 549 30.49 4.45 -5.72
C GLU A 549 29.85 5.83 -5.93
N ASP A 550 30.68 6.83 -6.19
CA ASP A 550 30.26 8.21 -6.44
C ASP A 550 29.24 8.33 -7.59
N TYR A 551 28.41 9.36 -7.51
CA TYR A 551 27.63 9.83 -8.66
C TYR A 551 28.39 10.91 -9.44
N PRO A 552 28.18 11.02 -10.77
CA PRO A 552 28.67 12.13 -11.56
C PRO A 552 28.19 13.49 -11.04
N LYS A 553 29.01 14.54 -11.17
CA LYS A 553 28.80 15.88 -10.57
C LYS A 553 27.51 16.59 -11.03
N ASP A 554 26.96 16.20 -12.18
CA ASP A 554 25.79 16.81 -12.84
C ASP A 554 24.46 16.11 -12.52
N VAL A 555 24.50 14.90 -11.93
CA VAL A 555 23.29 14.11 -11.64
C VAL A 555 22.40 14.78 -10.58
N PHE A 556 22.98 15.58 -9.68
CA PHE A 556 22.29 16.22 -8.56
C PHE A 556 21.31 17.36 -8.96
N ALA A 557 21.21 17.69 -10.25
CA ALA A 557 20.28 18.70 -10.80
C ALA A 557 19.15 18.09 -11.66
N SER A 558 19.03 16.76 -11.75
CA SER A 558 18.06 16.07 -12.61
C SER A 558 17.38 14.88 -11.92
N GLU A 559 16.20 14.45 -12.42
CA GLU A 559 15.47 13.26 -11.93
C GLU A 559 16.15 11.91 -12.26
N ALA A 560 17.40 11.91 -12.79
CA ALA A 560 18.08 10.73 -13.36
C ALA A 560 19.19 10.13 -12.45
N CYS A 561 18.93 9.99 -11.15
CA CYS A 561 19.88 9.48 -10.15
C CYS A 561 19.72 7.97 -9.83
N ASP A 562 18.77 7.29 -10.48
CA ASP A 562 18.47 5.89 -10.20
C ASP A 562 19.49 4.95 -10.85
N ARG A 563 19.89 3.93 -10.09
CA ARG A 563 20.61 2.76 -10.58
C ARG A 563 19.62 1.57 -10.63
N TYR A 564 19.89 0.60 -11.49
CA TYR A 564 19.00 -0.55 -11.67
C TYR A 564 19.77 -1.85 -11.86
N ALA A 565 19.20 -2.95 -11.38
CA ALA A 565 19.62 -4.32 -11.68
C ALA A 565 18.37 -5.14 -11.97
N ARG A 566 18.15 -5.49 -13.24
CA ARG A 566 16.91 -6.12 -13.71
C ARG A 566 17.15 -7.52 -14.22
N GLU A 567 16.18 -8.40 -14.00
CA GLU A 567 16.17 -9.78 -14.49
C GLU A 567 17.41 -10.59 -14.04
N ILE A 568 17.92 -10.32 -12.84
CA ILE A 568 19.07 -11.02 -12.28
C ILE A 568 18.65 -12.44 -11.92
N SER A 569 19.32 -13.43 -12.51
CA SER A 569 19.07 -14.83 -12.24
C SER A 569 19.63 -15.22 -10.87
N ILE A 570 18.76 -15.66 -9.97
CA ILE A 570 19.14 -16.21 -8.67
C ILE A 570 19.26 -17.74 -8.80
N PRO A 571 20.39 -18.36 -8.42
CA PRO A 571 20.52 -19.81 -8.46
C PRO A 571 19.47 -20.50 -7.58
N VAL A 572 18.60 -21.32 -8.18
CA VAL A 572 17.53 -22.02 -7.46
C VAL A 572 18.05 -22.97 -6.38
N ALA A 573 19.31 -23.42 -6.50
CA ALA A 573 19.99 -24.25 -5.49
C ALA A 573 20.23 -23.54 -4.15
N LEU A 574 20.08 -22.20 -4.10
CA LEU A 574 20.13 -21.44 -2.85
C LEU A 574 18.80 -21.46 -2.09
N LEU A 575 17.72 -21.87 -2.77
CA LEU A 575 16.38 -21.98 -2.20
C LEU A 575 16.19 -23.35 -1.57
N ARG A 576 15.43 -23.40 -0.47
CA ARG A 576 15.12 -24.64 0.26
C ARG A 576 13.61 -24.79 0.47
N PRO A 577 13.10 -26.01 0.70
CA PRO A 577 11.73 -26.18 1.18
C PRO A 577 11.45 -25.37 2.46
N GLY A 578 10.26 -24.78 2.55
CA GLY A 578 9.83 -23.91 3.65
C GLY A 578 10.21 -22.44 3.44
N VAL A 579 10.41 -21.72 4.55
CA VAL A 579 10.70 -20.28 4.54
C VAL A 579 12.11 -20.00 4.03
N ASN A 580 12.20 -19.04 3.11
CA ASN A 580 13.42 -18.47 2.55
C ASN A 580 13.42 -16.95 2.81
N VAL A 581 14.60 -16.36 2.90
CA VAL A 581 14.80 -14.92 3.12
C VAL A 581 15.56 -14.32 1.95
N LEU A 582 15.01 -13.25 1.38
CA LEU A 582 15.73 -12.29 0.56
C LEU A 582 16.14 -11.11 1.45
N ALA A 583 17.44 -10.86 1.58
CA ALA A 583 17.97 -9.74 2.33
C ALA A 583 18.70 -8.77 1.38
N ILE A 584 18.34 -7.49 1.46
CA ILE A 584 18.88 -6.41 0.62
C ILE A 584 19.54 -5.38 1.54
N GLU A 585 20.80 -5.08 1.26
CA GLU A 585 21.60 -4.05 1.89
C GLU A 585 21.81 -2.93 0.86
N VAL A 586 21.49 -1.70 1.23
CA VAL A 586 21.72 -0.50 0.42
C VAL A 586 22.71 0.39 1.14
N HIS A 587 23.74 0.89 0.46
CA HIS A 587 24.78 1.75 1.01
C HIS A 587 24.69 3.15 0.45
N ALA A 588 24.92 4.15 1.29
CA ALA A 588 24.98 5.54 0.87
C ALA A 588 26.21 5.83 0.01
N ALA A 589 26.00 6.60 -1.06
CA ALA A 589 27.08 7.23 -1.81
C ALA A 589 27.54 8.54 -1.11
N PRO A 590 28.78 8.99 -1.34
CA PRO A 590 29.21 10.30 -0.88
C PRO A 590 28.44 11.44 -1.56
N TYR A 591 28.16 12.51 -0.81
CA TYR A 591 27.69 13.77 -1.37
C TYR A 591 28.82 14.47 -2.14
N ASN A 592 28.47 15.23 -3.18
CA ASN A 592 29.43 16.14 -3.80
C ASN A 592 29.38 17.53 -3.15
N ARG A 593 30.52 18.19 -2.98
CA ARG A 593 30.58 19.56 -2.45
C ARG A 593 29.70 20.56 -3.21
N ALA A 594 29.54 20.41 -4.53
CA ALA A 594 28.66 21.27 -5.33
C ALA A 594 27.19 21.16 -4.91
N TYR A 595 26.72 19.94 -4.60
CA TYR A 595 25.38 19.71 -4.10
C TYR A 595 25.20 20.25 -2.67
N VAL A 596 26.20 20.08 -1.79
CA VAL A 596 26.18 20.67 -0.45
C VAL A 596 26.08 22.21 -0.51
N LYS A 597 26.79 22.87 -1.43
CA LYS A 597 26.66 24.33 -1.67
C LYS A 597 25.26 24.72 -2.13
N MET A 598 24.59 23.88 -2.92
CA MET A 598 23.19 24.10 -3.32
C MET A 598 22.25 24.02 -2.12
N LEU A 599 22.48 23.06 -1.21
CA LEU A 599 21.72 22.91 0.03
C LEU A 599 21.92 24.10 0.98
N GLU A 600 23.14 24.60 1.12
CA GLU A 600 23.44 25.82 1.88
C GLU A 600 22.64 27.04 1.38
N ALA A 601 22.44 27.13 0.06
CA ALA A 601 21.77 28.25 -0.61
C ALA A 601 20.23 28.14 -0.67
N ALA A 602 19.66 26.95 -0.44
CA ALA A 602 18.22 26.73 -0.56
C ALA A 602 17.46 27.25 0.67
N ASP A 603 16.54 28.21 0.47
CA ASP A 603 15.65 28.70 1.54
C ASP A 603 14.55 27.67 1.88
N GLN A 604 14.11 26.90 0.88
CA GLN A 604 13.24 25.71 0.99
C GLN A 604 13.49 24.83 -0.24
N GLY A 605 13.92 23.58 -0.07
CA GLY A 605 14.20 22.68 -1.20
C GLY A 605 14.29 21.22 -0.78
N GLY A 606 13.80 20.31 -1.63
CA GLY A 606 13.86 18.87 -1.40
C GLY A 606 15.30 18.37 -1.37
N PHE A 607 15.60 17.51 -0.41
CA PHE A 607 16.90 16.87 -0.25
C PHE A 607 16.93 15.61 -1.13
N TRP A 608 17.84 15.54 -2.09
CA TRP A 608 18.26 14.29 -2.70
C TRP A 608 19.06 13.47 -1.69
N GLU A 609 18.58 12.27 -1.40
CA GLU A 609 19.22 11.31 -0.50
C GLU A 609 20.11 10.36 -1.34
N PRO A 610 21.41 10.20 -1.03
CA PRO A 610 22.36 9.39 -1.79
C PRO A 610 22.21 7.88 -1.53
N ILE A 611 21.02 7.46 -1.11
CA ILE A 611 20.71 6.11 -0.67
C ILE A 611 19.21 5.84 -0.86
N GLY A 612 18.86 4.65 -1.35
CA GLY A 612 17.47 4.19 -1.33
C GLY A 612 17.22 2.91 -2.11
N LEU A 613 16.24 2.12 -1.67
CA LEU A 613 15.60 1.05 -2.43
C LEU A 613 14.25 1.57 -2.95
N LEU A 614 14.18 1.85 -4.25
CA LEU A 614 13.02 2.44 -4.91
C LEU A 614 12.00 1.38 -5.32
N SER A 615 12.48 0.24 -5.79
CA SER A 615 11.65 -0.90 -6.14
C SER A 615 12.40 -2.20 -5.92
N ALA A 616 11.67 -3.26 -5.57
CA ALA A 616 12.17 -4.62 -5.57
C ALA A 616 11.08 -5.56 -6.03
N GLN A 617 11.42 -6.53 -6.88
CA GLN A 617 10.53 -7.58 -7.32
C GLN A 617 11.29 -8.88 -7.49
N MET A 618 10.87 -9.91 -6.77
CA MET A 618 11.38 -11.27 -6.91
C MET A 618 10.30 -12.17 -7.50
N SER A 619 10.65 -12.96 -8.51
CA SER A 619 9.72 -13.83 -9.21
C SER A 619 10.29 -15.24 -9.35
N VAL A 620 9.41 -16.25 -9.26
CA VAL A 620 9.77 -17.67 -9.22
C VAL A 620 8.87 -18.48 -10.16
N SER A 621 9.45 -19.44 -10.87
CA SER A 621 8.76 -20.34 -11.79
C SER A 621 9.05 -21.81 -11.44
N PRO A 622 8.05 -22.71 -11.51
CA PRO A 622 6.63 -22.44 -11.77
C PRO A 622 5.92 -21.83 -10.56
N ALA A 623 4.81 -21.10 -10.77
CA ALA A 623 4.07 -20.45 -9.69
C ALA A 623 3.61 -21.43 -8.59
N ALA A 624 3.25 -22.66 -8.98
CA ALA A 624 2.77 -23.70 -8.07
C ALA A 624 3.83 -24.20 -7.05
N ALA A 625 5.11 -23.87 -7.25
CA ALA A 625 6.20 -24.31 -6.36
C ALA A 625 6.36 -23.43 -5.12
N VAL A 626 5.69 -22.27 -5.05
CA VAL A 626 5.92 -21.23 -4.04
C VAL A 626 4.61 -20.70 -3.44
N VAL A 627 4.71 -20.02 -2.31
CA VAL A 627 3.66 -19.14 -1.77
C VAL A 627 4.18 -17.73 -1.81
N ALA A 628 3.45 -16.85 -2.51
CA ALA A 628 3.80 -15.44 -2.60
C ALA A 628 3.45 -14.70 -1.30
N ASN A 629 4.29 -13.73 -0.94
CA ASN A 629 4.07 -12.81 0.18
C ASN A 629 3.83 -11.38 -0.33
N VAL A 630 2.94 -11.24 -1.32
CA VAL A 630 2.63 -9.95 -1.99
C VAL A 630 1.25 -9.41 -1.64
N ALA A 631 0.44 -10.21 -0.95
CA ALA A 631 -0.92 -9.87 -0.57
C ALA A 631 -1.36 -10.67 0.66
N ARG A 632 -2.48 -10.25 1.25
CA ARG A 632 -3.10 -10.93 2.39
C ARG A 632 -3.39 -12.40 2.05
N PRO A 633 -2.97 -13.36 2.89
CA PRO A 633 -3.35 -14.76 2.73
C PRO A 633 -4.86 -14.97 2.88
N ALA A 634 -5.41 -15.93 2.14
CA ALA A 634 -6.82 -16.31 2.27
C ALA A 634 -7.13 -16.89 3.67
N GLY A 635 -8.34 -16.63 4.16
CA GLY A 635 -8.84 -17.06 5.46
C GLY A 635 -8.41 -16.16 6.62
N ILE A 636 -8.76 -16.56 7.84
CA ILE A 636 -8.45 -15.81 9.06
C ILE A 636 -7.04 -16.16 9.54
N ARG A 637 -6.25 -15.13 9.86
CA ARG A 637 -4.88 -15.25 10.40
C ARG A 637 -4.73 -14.43 11.68
N ILE A 638 -4.06 -15.01 12.67
CA ILE A 638 -3.57 -14.31 13.87
C ILE A 638 -2.08 -14.03 13.66
N TRP A 639 -1.63 -12.81 13.98
CA TRP A 639 -0.23 -12.44 13.86
C TRP A 639 0.19 -11.43 14.93
N ASN A 640 1.49 -11.43 15.26
CA ASN A 640 2.06 -10.53 16.27
C ASN A 640 2.26 -9.12 15.71
N CYS A 641 2.03 -8.13 16.56
CA CYS A 641 2.28 -6.74 16.24
C CYS A 641 2.85 -6.05 17.47
N ALA A 642 3.85 -5.18 17.30
CA ALA A 642 4.30 -4.38 18.43
C ALA A 642 3.20 -3.39 18.83
N PRO A 643 3.08 -3.01 20.12
CA PRO A 643 2.09 -2.03 20.56
C PRO A 643 2.23 -0.68 19.84
N TYR A 644 3.47 -0.26 19.57
CA TYR A 644 3.83 0.97 18.89
C TYR A 644 3.83 0.89 17.34
N ASP A 645 3.50 -0.27 16.76
CA ASP A 645 3.41 -0.41 15.30
C ASP A 645 2.15 0.30 14.77
N THR A 646 2.35 1.15 13.76
CA THR A 646 1.29 1.84 13.04
C THR A 646 0.73 0.94 11.92
N VAL A 647 -0.38 0.26 12.18
CA VAL A 647 -1.04 -0.65 11.21
C VAL A 647 -2.26 -0.05 10.53
N SER A 648 -2.60 -0.58 9.37
CA SER A 648 -3.72 -0.21 8.53
C SER A 648 -4.55 -1.44 8.13
N VAL A 649 -5.71 -1.19 7.53
CA VAL A 649 -6.56 -2.24 6.93
C VAL A 649 -5.89 -2.97 5.76
N PHE A 650 -4.74 -2.49 5.28
CA PHE A 650 -3.95 -3.13 4.23
C PHE A 650 -2.85 -4.04 4.78
N ASP A 651 -2.58 -3.99 6.09
CA ASP A 651 -1.54 -4.81 6.71
C ASP A 651 -2.04 -6.22 7.04
N TYR A 652 -1.14 -7.18 6.92
CA TYR A 652 -1.41 -8.60 7.10
C TYR A 652 -0.21 -9.28 7.75
N GLY A 653 -0.44 -10.42 8.40
CA GLY A 653 0.64 -11.22 8.97
C GLY A 653 1.49 -11.84 7.87
N ASP A 654 2.81 -11.64 7.93
CA ASP A 654 3.76 -12.29 7.04
C ASP A 654 3.57 -13.82 7.13
N PRO A 655 3.24 -14.51 6.01
CA PRO A 655 3.01 -15.95 6.01
C PRO A 655 4.26 -16.76 6.35
N GLY A 656 5.45 -16.17 6.24
CA GLY A 656 6.72 -16.75 6.66
C GLY A 656 7.03 -16.55 8.16
N GLU A 657 6.17 -15.87 8.92
CA GLU A 657 6.33 -15.68 10.36
C GLU A 657 5.45 -16.63 11.18
N SER A 658 6.06 -17.25 12.19
CA SER A 658 5.33 -18.02 13.20
C SER A 658 4.80 -17.10 14.30
N LEU A 659 3.68 -17.50 14.90
CA LEU A 659 3.10 -16.80 16.03
C LEU A 659 3.99 -16.94 17.28
N ARG A 660 4.21 -15.83 17.97
CA ARG A 660 5.04 -15.70 19.18
C ARG A 660 4.22 -15.31 20.40
N PRO A 661 4.79 -15.43 21.61
CA PRO A 661 4.21 -14.86 22.81
C PRO A 661 3.93 -13.35 22.64
N VAL A 662 2.83 -12.87 23.24
CA VAL A 662 2.63 -11.45 23.54
C VAL A 662 3.50 -11.13 24.74
N ALA A 663 4.46 -10.22 24.60
CA ALA A 663 5.35 -9.80 25.68
C ALA A 663 5.04 -8.36 26.11
N ILE A 664 4.94 -8.14 27.42
CA ILE A 664 4.71 -6.83 28.03
C ILE A 664 5.77 -6.63 29.13
N HIS A 665 6.44 -5.47 29.12
CA HIS A 665 7.37 -5.04 30.17
C HIS A 665 6.71 -3.89 30.93
N ALA A 666 6.57 -4.03 32.25
CA ALA A 666 5.84 -3.08 33.10
C ALA A 666 6.54 -2.91 34.46
N ALA A 667 6.15 -1.89 35.20
CA ALA A 667 6.53 -1.67 36.59
C ALA A 667 5.34 -1.94 37.52
N ARG A 668 5.56 -1.97 38.83
CA ARG A 668 4.45 -1.99 39.79
C ARG A 668 3.70 -0.66 39.70
N ASN A 669 2.38 -0.69 39.85
CA ASN A 669 1.50 0.49 39.74
C ASN A 669 1.47 1.14 38.34
N SER A 670 1.88 0.42 37.28
CA SER A 670 1.99 0.95 35.91
C SER A 670 0.96 0.32 34.96
N VAL A 671 0.76 0.93 33.78
CA VAL A 671 -0.25 0.47 32.81
C VAL A 671 0.33 0.35 31.40
N PHE A 672 0.60 -0.89 30.98
CA PHE A 672 1.26 -1.20 29.70
C PHE A 672 0.45 -2.17 28.85
N SER A 673 0.69 -2.14 27.54
CA SER A 673 -0.07 -2.91 26.57
C SER A 673 0.77 -3.88 25.75
N GLY A 674 0.19 -5.03 25.43
CA GLY A 674 0.59 -5.93 24.35
C GLY A 674 -0.44 -5.90 23.21
N ARG A 675 -0.07 -6.37 22.02
CA ARG A 675 -0.98 -6.36 20.86
C ARG A 675 -0.92 -7.65 20.04
N LEU A 676 -2.07 -8.09 19.56
CA LEU A 676 -2.20 -9.08 18.48
C LEU A 676 -3.12 -8.53 17.40
N MET A 677 -3.00 -9.12 16.22
CA MET A 677 -3.82 -8.76 15.07
C MET A 677 -4.55 -10.01 14.60
N VAL A 678 -5.83 -9.86 14.28
CA VAL A 678 -6.60 -10.88 13.55
C VAL A 678 -7.01 -10.27 12.23
N SER A 679 -6.80 -10.98 11.12
CA SER A 679 -7.14 -10.43 9.81
C SER A 679 -7.58 -11.49 8.81
N SER A 680 -8.39 -11.09 7.83
CA SER A 680 -8.90 -11.95 6.77
C SER A 680 -9.17 -11.18 5.48
N ASP A 681 -9.13 -11.90 4.35
CA ASP A 681 -9.61 -11.44 3.04
C ASP A 681 -11.15 -11.41 2.96
N GLN A 682 -11.85 -11.99 3.94
CA GLN A 682 -13.30 -12.00 4.07
C GLN A 682 -13.74 -11.34 5.39
N THR A 683 -15.03 -11.08 5.54
CA THR A 683 -15.62 -10.61 6.81
C THR A 683 -15.31 -11.60 7.94
N ILE A 684 -14.82 -11.10 9.08
CA ILE A 684 -14.61 -11.90 10.29
C ILE A 684 -15.90 -11.87 11.11
N LYS A 685 -16.43 -13.05 11.46
CA LYS A 685 -17.65 -13.19 12.27
C LYS A 685 -17.38 -13.85 13.61
N GLY A 686 -18.06 -13.39 14.65
CA GLY A 686 -18.02 -14.01 15.98
C GLY A 686 -16.65 -14.01 16.65
N LEU A 687 -15.81 -13.00 16.37
CA LEU A 687 -14.47 -12.89 16.95
C LEU A 687 -14.57 -12.75 18.48
N LYS A 688 -13.84 -13.61 19.19
CA LYS A 688 -13.70 -13.60 20.65
C LYS A 688 -12.23 -13.66 21.04
N ALA A 689 -11.86 -12.90 22.06
CA ALA A 689 -10.55 -12.92 22.67
C ALA A 689 -10.69 -12.92 24.20
N THR A 690 -10.00 -13.84 24.87
CA THR A 690 -10.01 -13.95 26.34
C THR A 690 -8.60 -14.19 26.88
N VAL A 691 -8.34 -13.77 28.11
CA VAL A 691 -7.04 -13.93 28.77
C VAL A 691 -7.20 -14.83 30.00
N SER A 692 -6.28 -15.77 30.21
CA SER A 692 -6.23 -16.56 31.44
C SER A 692 -5.66 -15.75 32.60
N ASP A 693 -5.80 -16.24 33.83
CA ASP A 693 -4.91 -15.80 34.92
C ASP A 693 -3.45 -16.06 34.53
N LEU A 694 -2.52 -15.24 35.02
CA LEU A 694 -1.10 -15.38 34.76
C LEU A 694 -0.41 -15.86 36.03
N ALA A 695 0.28 -16.99 35.94
CA ALA A 695 1.03 -17.57 37.03
C ALA A 695 2.45 -16.99 37.10
N PHE A 696 2.97 -16.76 38.30
CA PHE A 696 4.36 -16.38 38.50
C PHE A 696 5.30 -17.50 38.05
N ALA A 697 6.17 -17.20 37.08
CA ALA A 697 7.08 -18.15 36.44
C ALA A 697 8.54 -18.02 36.91
N GLY A 698 8.90 -16.95 37.64
CA GLY A 698 10.24 -16.77 38.19
C GLY A 698 10.73 -15.32 38.15
N PRO A 699 12.03 -15.08 38.40
CA PRO A 699 12.68 -13.78 38.20
C PRO A 699 12.48 -13.26 36.76
N SER A 700 12.49 -11.94 36.58
CA SER A 700 12.28 -11.34 35.26
C SER A 700 13.49 -11.54 34.34
N LEU A 701 13.26 -11.59 33.03
CA LEU A 701 14.29 -11.75 32.00
C LEU A 701 15.28 -10.56 31.93
N ALA A 702 15.01 -9.44 32.59
CA ALA A 702 15.87 -8.25 32.57
C ALA A 702 17.13 -8.39 33.45
N GLU A 703 17.24 -9.41 34.30
CA GLU A 703 18.39 -9.63 35.20
C GLU A 703 19.55 -10.42 34.56
N GLY A 704 19.43 -10.92 33.31
CA GLY A 704 20.50 -11.62 32.60
C GLY A 704 20.19 -11.76 31.12
N GLY A 705 21.13 -11.37 30.25
CA GLY A 705 20.92 -11.11 28.82
C GLY A 705 20.24 -12.21 28.00
N ALA A 706 19.67 -11.78 26.87
CA ALA A 706 19.06 -12.53 25.76
C ALA A 706 19.21 -14.05 25.82
N GLY A 707 18.36 -14.70 26.62
CA GLY A 707 18.27 -16.14 26.72
C GLY A 707 16.84 -16.54 27.09
N THR A 708 16.29 -17.50 26.38
CA THR A 708 15.05 -18.17 26.76
C THR A 708 15.25 -18.80 28.15
N PRO A 709 14.34 -18.61 29.12
CA PRO A 709 14.47 -19.32 30.39
C PRO A 709 14.32 -20.81 30.11
N ALA A 710 15.21 -21.61 30.70
CA ALA A 710 15.10 -23.07 30.68
C ALA A 710 13.72 -23.47 31.20
N SER A 711 13.04 -24.36 30.48
CA SER A 711 11.77 -25.01 30.84
C SER A 711 11.90 -25.95 32.05
N GLY A 712 12.53 -25.49 33.13
CA GLY A 712 12.64 -26.21 34.39
C GLY A 712 11.65 -25.64 35.39
N GLY A 713 10.54 -26.35 35.60
CA GLY A 713 9.54 -25.99 36.59
C GLY A 713 10.14 -25.86 37.99
N THR A 714 10.34 -24.63 38.45
CA THR A 714 10.49 -24.33 39.87
C THR A 714 9.10 -24.16 40.46
N LYS A 715 8.82 -24.86 41.57
CA LYS A 715 7.54 -24.78 42.28
C LYS A 715 7.23 -23.30 42.61
N GLY A 716 6.19 -22.77 41.97
CA GLY A 716 5.82 -21.35 42.02
C GLY A 716 5.47 -20.88 43.42
N SER A 717 5.82 -19.63 43.73
CA SER A 717 5.61 -18.99 45.03
C SER A 717 4.15 -18.64 45.37
N GLY A 718 3.17 -19.25 44.70
CA GLY A 718 1.73 -18.97 44.87
C GLY A 718 1.24 -17.60 44.36
N ALA A 719 2.11 -16.76 43.78
CA ALA A 719 1.74 -15.45 43.25
C ALA A 719 1.12 -15.57 41.85
N SER A 720 0.06 -14.80 41.57
CA SER A 720 -0.63 -14.76 40.28
C SER A 720 -1.19 -13.37 40.00
N LEU A 721 -1.23 -12.99 38.73
CA LEU A 721 -2.06 -11.87 38.28
C LEU A 721 -3.42 -12.44 37.81
N PRO A 722 -4.55 -11.97 38.37
CA PRO A 722 -5.86 -12.38 37.88
C PRO A 722 -6.08 -11.83 36.47
N SER A 723 -6.82 -12.56 35.65
CA SER A 723 -7.27 -12.11 34.32
C SER A 723 -7.98 -10.76 34.36
N SER A 724 -8.61 -10.39 35.47
CA SER A 724 -9.23 -9.07 35.68
C SER A 724 -8.24 -7.90 35.75
N ALA A 725 -6.94 -8.16 35.96
CA ALA A 725 -5.89 -7.14 35.83
C ALA A 725 -5.56 -6.81 34.36
N MET A 726 -6.13 -7.57 33.41
CA MET A 726 -5.94 -7.40 31.97
C MET A 726 -7.23 -6.91 31.31
N GLN A 727 -7.13 -5.80 30.58
CA GLN A 727 -8.20 -5.33 29.69
C GLN A 727 -7.97 -5.89 28.29
N VAL A 728 -9.02 -6.46 27.69
CA VAL A 728 -9.03 -6.89 26.27
C VAL A 728 -9.85 -5.88 25.49
N ARG A 729 -9.22 -5.19 24.54
CA ARG A 729 -9.85 -4.12 23.77
C ARG A 729 -9.64 -4.28 22.28
N TYR A 730 -10.62 -3.84 21.50
CA TYR A 730 -10.61 -3.80 20.05
C TYR A 730 -10.42 -2.36 19.57
N ALA A 731 -9.45 -2.15 18.67
CA ALA A 731 -9.28 -0.85 18.03
C ALA A 731 -10.25 -0.69 16.85
N VAL A 732 -11.08 0.34 16.91
CA VAL A 732 -12.14 0.60 15.92
C VAL A 732 -11.53 1.15 14.63
N PRO A 733 -11.88 0.62 13.45
CA PRO A 733 -11.46 1.18 12.18
C PRO A 733 -12.12 2.54 11.97
N VAL A 734 -11.37 3.49 11.42
CA VAL A 734 -11.93 4.77 11.00
C VAL A 734 -12.81 4.53 9.76
N VAL A 735 -14.10 4.89 9.81
CA VAL A 735 -15.04 4.67 8.70
C VAL A 735 -15.33 5.97 7.96
N THR A 736 -15.17 5.98 6.64
CA THR A 736 -15.49 7.13 5.78
C THR A 736 -16.98 7.51 5.90
N GLY A 737 -17.28 8.65 6.52
CA GLY A 737 -18.57 9.35 6.37
C GLY A 737 -18.55 10.29 5.15
N ALA A 738 -19.72 10.70 4.65
CA ALA A 738 -19.82 11.71 3.59
C ALA A 738 -19.20 13.06 4.04
N PRO A 739 -18.48 13.78 3.16
CA PRO A 739 -17.82 15.04 3.53
C PRO A 739 -18.85 16.16 3.78
N PRO A 740 -18.71 16.99 4.83
CA PRO A 740 -19.31 18.31 4.89
C PRO A 740 -18.57 19.29 3.95
N ALA A 741 -19.21 20.41 3.63
CA ALA A 741 -18.85 21.30 2.53
C ALA A 741 -17.52 22.10 2.64
N ASN A 742 -16.64 21.85 3.63
CA ASN A 742 -15.40 22.62 3.81
C ASN A 742 -14.18 21.80 4.28
N ALA A 743 -13.63 20.99 3.36
CA ALA A 743 -12.48 20.10 3.53
C ALA A 743 -11.12 20.77 3.83
N SER A 744 -10.99 21.47 4.95
CA SER A 744 -9.70 22.02 5.42
C SER A 744 -9.35 21.66 6.86
N SER A 745 -10.13 20.79 7.52
CA SER A 745 -9.87 20.33 8.89
C SER A 745 -9.80 18.80 9.00
N PRO A 746 -8.82 18.21 9.71
CA PRO A 746 -8.59 16.76 9.79
C PRO A 746 -9.75 15.89 10.32
N GLY A 747 -10.78 16.46 10.95
CA GLY A 747 -11.81 15.73 11.71
C GLY A 747 -12.94 15.06 10.90
N GLU A 748 -12.88 15.06 9.58
CA GLU A 748 -14.04 14.78 8.72
C GLU A 748 -14.16 13.32 8.25
N PHE A 749 -13.19 12.46 8.60
CA PHE A 749 -13.05 11.11 8.03
C PHE A 749 -13.83 9.99 8.72
N SER A 750 -14.55 10.28 9.81
CA SER A 750 -15.09 9.31 10.77
C SER A 750 -16.55 9.54 11.18
N GLY A 751 -17.27 10.39 10.44
CA GLY A 751 -18.54 10.95 10.92
C GLY A 751 -18.36 11.89 12.12
N GLY A 752 -17.19 12.53 12.25
CA GLY A 752 -16.85 13.48 13.31
C GLY A 752 -16.30 12.88 14.61
N LYS A 753 -15.89 11.59 14.62
CA LYS A 753 -15.43 10.87 15.82
C LYS A 753 -13.91 10.77 16.00
N SER A 754 -13.15 10.93 14.94
CA SER A 754 -11.69 10.75 14.85
C SER A 754 -11.13 11.52 13.65
N SER A 755 -9.95 12.11 13.82
CA SER A 755 -9.21 12.80 12.76
C SER A 755 -8.09 11.95 12.14
N VAL A 756 -8.00 10.67 12.51
CA VAL A 756 -7.02 9.72 11.96
C VAL A 756 -7.44 9.31 10.54
N ALA A 757 -6.47 8.95 9.68
CA ALA A 757 -6.74 8.57 8.30
C ALA A 757 -7.74 7.37 8.18
N PRO A 758 -8.62 7.34 7.14
CA PRO A 758 -9.67 6.33 6.99
C PRO A 758 -9.24 4.86 6.93
N HIS A 759 -7.96 4.58 6.71
CA HIS A 759 -7.42 3.22 6.64
C HIS A 759 -6.79 2.74 7.95
N ARG A 760 -6.84 3.55 9.01
CA ARG A 760 -6.23 3.32 10.33
C ARG A 760 -7.29 2.95 11.38
N PHE A 761 -6.82 2.73 12.61
CA PHE A 761 -7.64 2.45 13.79
C PHE A 761 -7.42 3.54 14.84
N ASP A 762 -8.34 3.68 15.79
CA ASP A 762 -8.24 4.73 16.81
C ASP A 762 -8.80 4.32 18.18
N GLY A 763 -10.11 4.45 18.41
CA GLY A 763 -10.74 4.19 19.72
C GLY A 763 -10.64 2.73 20.16
N LEU A 764 -10.32 2.49 21.43
CA LEU A 764 -10.20 1.18 22.05
C LEU A 764 -11.47 0.81 22.82
N LEU A 765 -12.30 -0.05 22.23
CA LEU A 765 -13.55 -0.52 22.84
C LEU A 765 -13.36 -1.87 23.53
N GLU A 766 -14.01 -2.08 24.67
CA GLU A 766 -13.98 -3.38 25.37
C GLU A 766 -14.79 -4.46 24.64
N ASN A 767 -15.83 -4.06 23.91
CA ASN A 767 -16.69 -4.98 23.16
C ASN A 767 -16.21 -5.13 21.72
N ILE A 768 -15.88 -6.37 21.33
CA ILE A 768 -15.60 -6.74 19.94
C ILE A 768 -16.93 -6.82 19.18
N PRO A 769 -17.09 -6.16 18.02
CA PRO A 769 -18.32 -6.24 17.24
C PRO A 769 -18.58 -7.66 16.71
N ALA A 770 -19.85 -8.00 16.49
CA ALA A 770 -20.26 -9.32 16.01
C ALA A 770 -19.67 -9.65 14.62
N GLU A 771 -19.52 -8.65 13.77
CA GLU A 771 -18.90 -8.76 12.44
C GLU A 771 -17.89 -7.64 12.22
N ILE A 772 -16.76 -7.99 11.61
CA ILE A 772 -15.72 -7.05 11.18
C ILE A 772 -15.60 -7.19 9.66
N PRO A 773 -16.15 -6.25 8.88
CA PRO A 773 -16.18 -6.35 7.43
C PRO A 773 -14.81 -6.09 6.79
N VAL A 774 -14.68 -6.49 5.52
CA VAL A 774 -13.57 -6.05 4.67
C VAL A 774 -13.67 -4.54 4.47
N SER A 775 -12.62 -3.81 4.86
CA SER A 775 -12.60 -2.36 4.76
C SER A 775 -12.78 -1.87 3.32
N GLN A 776 -13.52 -0.78 3.16
CA GLN A 776 -13.70 -0.07 1.89
C GLN A 776 -12.82 1.19 1.82
N ALA A 777 -11.89 1.36 2.77
CA ALA A 777 -11.00 2.52 2.78
C ALA A 777 -10.14 2.56 1.52
N PRO A 778 -9.96 3.74 0.89
CA PRO A 778 -9.08 3.87 -0.26
C PRO A 778 -7.63 3.63 0.15
N ALA A 779 -6.85 3.04 -0.76
CA ALA A 779 -5.40 2.93 -0.59
C ALA A 779 -4.78 4.32 -0.41
N PRO A 780 -3.73 4.45 0.44
CA PRO A 780 -3.07 5.72 0.68
C PRO A 780 -2.49 6.31 -0.62
N MET A 781 -2.51 7.63 -0.70
CA MET A 781 -1.78 8.38 -1.71
C MET A 781 -0.34 8.57 -1.23
N GLU A 782 0.61 8.39 -2.12
CA GLU A 782 2.01 8.69 -1.85
C GLU A 782 2.58 9.57 -2.96
N THR A 783 3.48 10.47 -2.59
CA THR A 783 4.27 11.22 -3.57
C THR A 783 5.43 10.34 -4.01
N PHE A 784 5.51 10.05 -5.30
CA PHE A 784 6.66 9.39 -5.91
C PHE A 784 7.19 10.28 -7.04
N ARG A 785 8.45 10.71 -6.94
CA ARG A 785 9.09 11.62 -7.92
C ARG A 785 8.26 12.90 -8.19
N GLY A 786 7.77 13.52 -7.12
CA GLY A 786 6.96 14.73 -7.22
C GLY A 786 5.55 14.53 -7.81
N ARG A 787 5.14 13.29 -8.12
CA ARG A 787 3.78 12.95 -8.56
C ARG A 787 3.02 12.23 -7.47
N MET A 788 1.79 12.65 -7.25
CA MET A 788 0.88 11.97 -6.32
C MET A 788 0.30 10.74 -7.02
N GLU A 789 0.62 9.55 -6.52
CA GLU A 789 0.16 8.27 -7.05
C GLU A 789 -0.56 7.48 -5.94
N ARG A 790 -1.59 6.72 -6.32
CA ARG A 790 -2.28 5.82 -5.38
C ARG A 790 -1.63 4.45 -5.43
N LYS A 791 -1.26 3.91 -4.26
CA LYS A 791 -0.75 2.53 -4.18
C LYS A 791 -1.82 1.53 -4.58
N VAL A 792 -1.40 0.44 -5.24
CA VAL A 792 -2.27 -0.69 -5.58
C VAL A 792 -2.23 -1.68 -4.41
N MET A 793 -3.15 -1.55 -3.47
CA MET A 793 -3.23 -2.37 -2.26
C MET A 793 -4.64 -2.91 -2.07
N THR A 794 -4.76 -4.15 -1.59
CA THR A 794 -6.06 -4.78 -1.31
C THR A 794 -6.37 -4.66 0.19
N PRO A 795 -7.45 -3.99 0.59
CA PRO A 795 -7.85 -3.93 2.01
C PRO A 795 -8.38 -5.29 2.48
N GLY A 796 -8.42 -5.50 3.80
CA GLY A 796 -9.04 -6.68 4.40
C GLY A 796 -9.90 -6.34 5.61
N ALA A 797 -10.51 -7.37 6.19
CA ALA A 797 -11.04 -7.30 7.54
C ALA A 797 -9.84 -7.41 8.50
N VAL A 798 -9.64 -6.42 9.37
CA VAL A 798 -8.50 -6.36 10.28
C VAL A 798 -9.00 -5.94 11.66
N ALA A 799 -8.56 -6.66 12.69
CA ALA A 799 -8.93 -6.47 14.07
C ALA A 799 -7.68 -6.37 14.95
N PRO A 800 -7.23 -5.15 15.28
CA PRO A 800 -6.22 -4.94 16.31
C PRO A 800 -6.82 -5.25 17.69
N LEU A 801 -6.20 -6.18 18.40
CA LEU A 801 -6.56 -6.59 19.75
C LEU A 801 -5.48 -6.14 20.73
N TRP A 802 -5.86 -5.27 21.66
CA TRP A 802 -5.01 -4.69 22.69
C TRP A 802 -5.22 -5.43 24.02
N PHE A 803 -4.11 -5.80 24.68
CA PHE A 803 -4.08 -6.48 25.97
C PHE A 803 -3.34 -5.59 26.96
N THR A 804 -4.09 -4.87 27.79
CA THR A 804 -3.52 -3.84 28.67
C THR A 804 -3.56 -4.29 30.11
N VAL A 805 -2.37 -4.45 30.70
CA VAL A 805 -2.21 -4.86 32.09
C VAL A 805 -2.14 -3.63 32.98
N ARG A 806 -3.01 -3.57 33.98
CA ARG A 806 -2.90 -2.63 35.11
C ARG A 806 -2.23 -3.37 36.24
N VAL A 807 -0.93 -3.14 36.42
CA VAL A 807 -0.15 -3.89 37.40
C VAL A 807 -0.46 -3.39 38.81
N PRO A 808 -0.95 -4.25 39.72
CA PRO A 808 -1.16 -3.85 41.12
C PRO A 808 0.14 -3.34 41.75
N ARG A 809 0.03 -2.30 42.58
CA ARG A 809 1.16 -1.73 43.34
C ARG A 809 1.94 -2.79 44.14
N GLU A 810 1.22 -3.75 44.70
CA GLU A 810 1.80 -4.82 45.54
C GLU A 810 2.13 -6.10 44.75
N ALA A 811 2.08 -6.06 43.41
CA ALA A 811 2.42 -7.22 42.59
C ALA A 811 3.86 -7.65 42.85
N LYS A 812 4.10 -8.96 42.99
CA LYS A 812 5.45 -9.49 43.16
C LYS A 812 6.27 -9.23 41.87
N PRO A 813 7.47 -8.63 41.93
CA PRO A 813 8.34 -8.46 40.76
C PRO A 813 8.77 -9.81 40.16
N GLY A 814 8.86 -9.89 38.84
CA GLY A 814 9.26 -11.10 38.10
C GLY A 814 8.46 -11.34 36.82
N LEU A 815 8.61 -12.53 36.25
CA LEU A 815 7.91 -12.98 35.04
C LEU A 815 6.60 -13.68 35.40
N TYR A 816 5.53 -13.29 34.72
CA TYR A 816 4.21 -13.94 34.78
C TYR A 816 3.86 -14.52 33.40
N GLU A 817 3.36 -15.76 33.38
CA GLU A 817 2.94 -16.44 32.16
C GLU A 817 1.47 -16.84 32.20
N GLY A 818 0.76 -16.57 31.10
CA GLY A 818 -0.60 -17.00 30.84
C GLY A 818 -0.82 -17.22 29.35
N ARG A 819 -2.08 -17.13 28.90
CA ARG A 819 -2.42 -17.24 27.48
C ARG A 819 -3.55 -16.31 27.08
N VAL A 820 -3.49 -15.86 25.83
CA VAL A 820 -4.61 -15.29 25.10
C VAL A 820 -5.27 -16.42 24.29
N THR A 821 -6.58 -16.57 24.38
CA THR A 821 -7.35 -17.49 23.53
C THR A 821 -8.17 -16.69 22.53
N ILE A 822 -7.98 -16.94 21.23
CA ILE A 822 -8.66 -16.27 20.12
C ILE A 822 -9.49 -17.30 19.34
N SER A 823 -10.73 -16.96 19.00
CA SER A 823 -11.60 -17.78 18.15
C SER A 823 -12.52 -16.91 17.30
N ALA A 824 -12.94 -17.42 16.15
CA ALA A 824 -13.93 -16.80 15.27
C ALA A 824 -14.60 -17.89 14.40
N GLU A 825 -15.68 -17.57 13.70
CA GLU A 825 -16.24 -18.50 12.71
C GLU A 825 -15.20 -18.79 11.61
N GLY A 826 -14.88 -20.06 11.38
CA GLY A 826 -13.81 -20.45 10.45
C GLY A 826 -12.38 -20.37 11.02
N LEU A 827 -12.20 -19.97 12.28
CA LEU A 827 -10.92 -19.99 13.00
C LEU A 827 -11.05 -20.85 14.27
N PRO A 828 -10.38 -22.03 14.33
CA PRO A 828 -10.38 -22.83 15.55
C PRO A 828 -9.76 -22.06 16.72
N SER A 829 -10.23 -22.37 17.93
CA SER A 829 -9.72 -21.76 19.17
C SER A 829 -8.20 -21.90 19.26
N THR A 830 -7.50 -20.77 19.19
CA THR A 830 -6.04 -20.69 19.14
C THR A 830 -5.51 -20.04 20.40
N ASN A 831 -4.54 -20.70 21.05
CA ASN A 831 -3.88 -20.18 22.25
C ASN A 831 -2.55 -19.52 21.88
N VAL A 832 -2.37 -18.27 22.28
CA VAL A 832 -1.13 -17.50 22.13
C VAL A 832 -0.55 -17.28 23.53
N PRO A 833 0.72 -17.65 23.80
CA PRO A 833 1.32 -17.38 25.10
C PRO A 833 1.34 -15.87 25.42
N LEU A 834 1.13 -15.52 26.67
CA LEU A 834 1.18 -14.15 27.18
C LEU A 834 2.22 -14.08 28.30
N ARG A 835 3.14 -13.13 28.22
CA ARG A 835 4.23 -12.90 29.16
C ARG A 835 4.22 -11.47 29.65
N VAL A 836 4.18 -11.29 30.97
CA VAL A 836 4.29 -9.96 31.61
C VAL A 836 5.50 -9.97 32.53
N SER A 837 6.49 -9.13 32.23
CA SER A 837 7.66 -8.91 33.08
C SER A 837 7.45 -7.67 33.94
N ILE A 838 7.42 -7.84 35.26
CA ILE A 838 7.17 -6.76 36.23
C ILE A 838 8.48 -6.39 36.92
N SER A 839 8.90 -5.13 36.77
CA SER A 839 10.05 -4.54 37.46
C SER A 839 9.81 -4.40 38.97
N GLU A 840 10.89 -4.40 39.75
CA GLU A 840 10.88 -4.10 41.19
C GLU A 840 10.54 -2.62 41.46
N TRP A 841 10.75 -1.73 40.51
CA TRP A 841 10.37 -0.33 40.64
C TRP A 841 8.85 -0.15 40.73
N THR A 842 8.42 0.79 41.57
CA THR A 842 7.01 1.17 41.69
C THR A 842 6.83 2.55 41.10
N LEU A 843 6.07 2.64 40.01
CA LEU A 843 5.69 3.91 39.42
C LEU A 843 4.91 4.74 40.46
N PRO A 844 5.21 6.04 40.66
CA PRO A 844 4.41 6.92 41.49
C PRO A 844 2.94 6.97 41.02
N ASP A 845 2.04 7.45 41.87
CA ASP A 845 0.69 7.73 41.36
C ASP A 845 0.75 8.92 40.37
N PRO A 846 -0.12 8.99 39.36
CA PRO A 846 -0.05 10.05 38.35
C PRO A 846 -0.12 11.48 38.92
N GLN A 847 -0.69 11.65 40.11
CA GLN A 847 -0.71 12.92 40.82
C GLN A 847 0.68 13.38 41.35
N ASP A 848 1.61 12.43 41.48
CA ASP A 848 2.96 12.61 42.02
C ASP A 848 4.04 12.55 40.93
N PHE A 849 3.64 12.41 39.65
CA PHE A 849 4.55 12.53 38.52
C PHE A 849 5.27 13.88 38.53
N ARG A 850 6.56 13.86 38.15
CA ARG A 850 7.32 15.09 37.94
C ARG A 850 6.92 15.78 36.64
N MET A 851 6.59 15.01 35.61
CA MET A 851 6.09 15.51 34.35
C MET A 851 4.66 16.03 34.49
N HIS A 852 4.37 17.18 33.87
CA HIS A 852 3.09 17.88 33.93
C HIS A 852 2.61 18.20 32.52
N ASN A 853 1.60 17.47 32.05
CA ASN A 853 1.01 17.69 30.73
C ASN A 853 -0.19 18.63 30.81
N PHE A 854 -0.28 19.58 29.89
CA PHE A 854 -1.26 20.66 29.87
C PHE A 854 -2.21 20.50 28.67
N ALA A 855 -3.12 19.52 28.76
CA ALA A 855 -4.08 19.21 27.72
C ALA A 855 -5.28 20.17 27.71
N TYR A 856 -5.82 20.43 26.53
CA TYR A 856 -7.02 21.22 26.31
C TYR A 856 -8.27 20.34 26.30
N ASN A 857 -9.18 20.58 27.25
CA ASN A 857 -10.47 19.91 27.30
C ASN A 857 -11.59 20.91 27.05
N ASP A 858 -12.44 20.61 26.06
CA ASP A 858 -13.62 21.41 25.72
C ASP A 858 -14.90 20.70 26.19
N PRO A 859 -15.57 21.22 27.23
CA PRO A 859 -16.91 20.82 27.64
C PRO A 859 -17.92 20.65 26.50
N GLU A 860 -17.97 21.59 25.56
CA GLU A 860 -19.04 21.62 24.56
C GLU A 860 -18.86 20.53 23.50
N VAL A 861 -17.61 20.18 23.19
CA VAL A 861 -17.29 19.05 22.32
C VAL A 861 -17.80 17.74 22.91
N VAL A 862 -17.61 17.52 24.21
CA VAL A 862 -18.12 16.32 24.89
C VAL A 862 -19.66 16.27 24.87
N ALA A 863 -20.32 17.39 25.15
CA ALA A 863 -21.78 17.48 25.06
C ALA A 863 -22.28 17.17 23.63
N GLY A 864 -21.64 17.75 22.61
CA GLY A 864 -21.98 17.57 21.20
C GLY A 864 -21.77 16.13 20.71
N GLN A 865 -20.63 15.52 21.03
CA GLN A 865 -20.29 14.14 20.63
C GLN A 865 -21.28 13.10 21.16
N HIS A 866 -21.88 13.36 22.33
CA HIS A 866 -22.81 12.45 22.99
C HIS A 866 -24.28 12.90 22.93
N GLY A 867 -24.57 14.03 22.29
CA GLY A 867 -25.94 14.55 22.14
C GLY A 867 -26.65 14.86 23.47
N VAL A 868 -25.90 15.33 24.49
CA VAL A 868 -26.45 15.61 25.84
C VAL A 868 -26.51 17.10 26.12
N PRO A 869 -27.47 17.59 26.94
CA PRO A 869 -27.52 19.00 27.31
C PRO A 869 -26.29 19.42 28.10
N LEU A 870 -25.78 20.62 27.80
CA LEU A 870 -24.67 21.23 28.52
C LEU A 870 -25.01 21.35 30.02
N TRP A 871 -24.03 21.03 30.86
CA TRP A 871 -24.12 20.99 32.34
C TRP A 871 -25.21 20.09 32.94
N SER A 872 -25.74 19.12 32.18
CA SER A 872 -26.54 18.03 32.75
C SER A 872 -25.68 17.07 33.57
N ASP A 873 -26.31 16.28 34.46
CA ASP A 873 -25.57 15.29 35.27
C ASP A 873 -24.83 14.26 34.40
N ARG A 874 -25.44 13.84 33.28
CA ARG A 874 -24.80 12.96 32.30
C ARG A 874 -23.59 13.64 31.63
N HIS A 875 -23.69 14.93 31.32
CA HIS A 875 -22.57 15.67 30.76
C HIS A 875 -21.39 15.77 31.74
N PHE A 876 -21.64 16.05 33.03
CA PHE A 876 -20.59 16.02 34.05
C PHE A 876 -19.95 14.64 34.20
N GLU A 877 -20.74 13.56 34.13
CA GLU A 877 -20.21 12.20 34.15
C GLU A 877 -19.24 11.94 32.98
N LEU A 878 -19.62 12.33 31.77
CA LEU A 878 -18.79 12.17 30.57
C LEU A 878 -17.49 12.99 30.64
N GLN A 879 -17.56 14.24 31.09
CA GLN A 879 -16.37 15.06 31.30
C GLN A 879 -15.43 14.48 32.36
N GLY A 880 -15.99 13.98 33.46
CA GLY A 880 -15.22 13.34 34.51
C GLY A 880 -14.45 12.13 33.99
N ARG A 881 -15.07 11.32 33.12
CA ARG A 881 -14.38 10.21 32.44
C ARG A 881 -13.20 10.69 31.57
N SER A 882 -13.37 11.74 30.77
CA SER A 882 -12.26 12.32 30.00
C SER A 882 -11.11 12.79 30.90
N GLN A 883 -11.44 13.52 31.96
CA GLN A 883 -10.46 14.07 32.88
C GLN A 883 -9.73 12.97 33.67
N ALA A 884 -10.42 11.91 34.09
CA ALA A 884 -9.82 10.78 34.77
C ALA A 884 -8.81 10.02 33.87
N LEU A 885 -9.16 9.79 32.60
CA LEU A 885 -8.22 9.21 31.63
C LEU A 885 -6.98 10.10 31.45
N MET A 886 -7.17 11.41 31.27
CA MET A 886 -6.03 12.32 31.09
C MET A 886 -5.16 12.48 32.35
N ALA A 887 -5.75 12.29 33.54
CA ALA A 887 -4.99 12.26 34.79
C ALA A 887 -3.93 11.15 34.80
N GLU A 888 -4.26 9.96 34.26
CA GLU A 888 -3.30 8.85 34.15
C GLU A 888 -2.08 9.22 33.28
N ALA A 889 -2.26 10.09 32.29
CA ALA A 889 -1.18 10.59 31.42
C ALA A 889 -0.51 11.87 31.98
N GLY A 890 -0.63 12.13 33.28
CA GLY A 890 -0.03 13.29 33.93
C GLY A 890 -0.66 14.64 33.56
N SER A 891 -1.89 14.64 33.01
CA SER A 891 -2.60 15.87 32.67
C SER A 891 -3.79 16.13 33.59
N ARG A 892 -3.63 17.12 34.48
CA ARG A 892 -4.65 17.55 35.46
C ARG A 892 -4.99 19.02 35.34
N GLN A 893 -4.71 19.63 34.19
CA GLN A 893 -5.08 21.01 33.92
C GLN A 893 -6.60 21.12 33.80
N VAL A 894 -7.18 22.11 34.47
CA VAL A 894 -8.62 22.37 34.44
C VAL A 894 -8.84 23.83 34.10
N PHE A 895 -9.62 24.08 33.04
CA PHE A 895 -10.09 25.41 32.68
C PHE A 895 -11.41 25.69 33.39
N VAL A 896 -11.49 26.85 34.03
CA VAL A 896 -12.70 27.39 34.64
C VAL A 896 -13.04 28.68 33.91
N ASN A 897 -13.91 28.56 32.90
CA ASN A 897 -14.35 29.69 32.10
C ASN A 897 -15.50 30.39 32.80
N LEU A 898 -15.25 31.58 33.37
CA LEU A 898 -16.28 32.35 34.07
C LEU A 898 -17.13 33.21 33.11
N CYS A 899 -16.71 33.37 31.86
CA CYS A 899 -17.41 34.18 30.86
C CYS A 899 -17.54 33.46 29.50
N PRO A 900 -18.55 33.82 28.69
CA PRO A 900 -18.62 33.42 27.28
C PRO A 900 -17.39 33.87 26.47
N GLY A 901 -16.93 33.00 25.58
CA GLY A 901 -15.85 33.27 24.63
C GLY A 901 -14.46 33.34 25.25
N ALA A 902 -14.28 32.96 26.51
CA ALA A 902 -12.98 32.94 27.18
C ALA A 902 -11.98 32.05 26.43
N LEU A 903 -12.43 30.86 26.02
CA LEU A 903 -11.67 29.90 25.20
C LEU A 903 -12.53 29.32 24.07
N GLY A 904 -13.42 30.14 23.49
CA GLY A 904 -14.37 29.71 22.45
C GLY A 904 -15.72 29.19 22.97
N ASN A 905 -15.89 29.04 24.29
CA ASN A 905 -17.13 28.57 24.93
C ASN A 905 -18.34 29.52 24.70
N SER A 906 -19.54 28.95 24.59
CA SER A 906 -20.81 29.65 24.39
C SER A 906 -21.30 30.38 25.65
N GLU A 907 -21.11 29.78 26.83
CA GLU A 907 -21.48 30.32 28.14
C GLU A 907 -20.40 30.11 29.22
N GLY A 908 -20.31 31.03 30.19
CA GLY A 908 -19.49 30.87 31.40
C GLY A 908 -20.17 30.02 32.49
N LEU A 909 -19.37 29.42 33.38
CA LEU A 909 -19.80 28.57 34.50
C LEU A 909 -20.57 29.32 35.61
N VAL A 910 -20.52 30.64 35.60
CA VAL A 910 -21.29 31.52 36.50
C VAL A 910 -22.32 32.26 35.67
N ARG A 911 -23.52 32.47 36.23
CA ARG A 911 -24.60 33.18 35.54
C ARG A 911 -25.07 34.36 36.39
N TRP A 912 -25.26 35.50 35.75
CA TRP A 912 -25.73 36.75 36.34
C TRP A 912 -27.26 36.82 36.22
N ILE A 913 -27.93 37.20 37.30
CA ILE A 913 -29.39 37.34 37.38
C ILE A 913 -29.69 38.78 37.76
N LYS A 914 -30.14 39.56 36.78
CA LYS A 914 -30.45 40.98 36.97
C LYS A 914 -31.59 41.16 37.96
N GLN A 915 -31.39 42.02 38.95
CA GLN A 915 -32.39 42.38 39.94
C GLN A 915 -33.15 43.66 39.52
N PRO A 916 -34.36 43.92 40.07
CA PRO A 916 -35.13 45.12 39.76
C PRO A 916 -34.41 46.45 40.05
N ASP A 917 -33.49 46.47 41.02
CA ASP A 917 -32.69 47.64 41.42
C ASP A 917 -31.45 47.87 40.53
N GLY A 918 -31.23 47.02 39.52
CA GLY A 918 -30.07 47.08 38.64
C GLY A 918 -28.83 46.33 39.15
N SER A 919 -28.87 45.78 40.36
CA SER A 919 -27.83 44.88 40.88
C SER A 919 -27.94 43.46 40.29
N TYR A 920 -26.99 42.57 40.62
CA TYR A 920 -26.99 41.19 40.16
C TYR A 920 -26.89 40.20 41.31
N LYS A 921 -27.73 39.15 41.26
CA LYS A 921 -27.48 37.88 41.94
C LYS A 921 -26.74 36.94 41.00
N HIS A 922 -26.12 35.89 41.54
CA HIS A 922 -25.31 34.97 40.76
C HIS A 922 -25.72 33.52 41.03
N ASP A 923 -25.80 32.72 39.96
CA ASP A 923 -25.97 31.27 40.01
C ASP A 923 -24.60 30.59 39.79
N PHE A 924 -24.20 29.79 40.79
CA PHE A 924 -22.96 29.01 40.81
C PHE A 924 -23.20 27.50 40.66
N SER A 925 -24.42 27.06 40.35
CA SER A 925 -24.76 25.63 40.31
C SER A 925 -23.88 24.82 39.35
N ALA A 926 -23.65 25.33 38.13
CA ALA A 926 -22.77 24.69 37.16
C ALA A 926 -21.31 24.72 37.63
N PHE A 927 -20.85 25.83 38.20
CA PHE A 927 -19.50 25.97 38.78
C PHE A 927 -19.26 24.96 39.92
N ASP A 928 -20.17 24.85 40.87
CA ASP A 928 -20.04 23.94 42.02
C ASP A 928 -20.00 22.48 41.56
N LYS A 929 -20.94 22.07 40.68
CA LYS A 929 -20.95 20.72 40.10
C LYS A 929 -19.69 20.42 39.29
N TYR A 930 -19.17 21.41 38.55
CA TYR A 930 -17.94 21.25 37.78
C TYR A 930 -16.73 21.02 38.69
N LEU A 931 -16.58 21.80 39.78
CA LEU A 931 -15.49 21.59 40.73
C LEU A 931 -15.62 20.28 41.51
N ASP A 932 -16.84 19.83 41.83
CA ASP A 932 -17.07 18.55 42.49
C ASP A 932 -16.74 17.37 41.56
N MET A 933 -17.08 17.49 40.27
CA MET A 933 -16.67 16.53 39.24
C MET A 933 -15.14 16.48 39.12
N VAL A 934 -14.46 17.63 39.10
CA VAL A 934 -12.99 17.73 39.07
C VAL A 934 -12.38 17.04 40.29
N ALA A 935 -12.87 17.33 41.50
CA ALA A 935 -12.39 16.71 42.73
C ALA A 935 -12.53 15.18 42.69
N LYS A 936 -13.64 14.68 42.14
CA LYS A 936 -13.89 13.24 41.99
C LYS A 936 -13.01 12.59 40.93
N SER A 937 -12.69 13.29 39.84
CA SER A 937 -12.10 12.69 38.64
C SER A 937 -10.58 12.83 38.56
N VAL A 938 -10.02 13.98 38.97
CA VAL A 938 -8.57 14.28 38.92
C VAL A 938 -7.97 14.57 40.29
N GLY A 939 -8.80 14.67 41.35
CA GLY A 939 -8.35 15.12 42.66
C GLY A 939 -7.99 16.62 42.66
N LYS A 940 -6.81 16.96 43.16
CA LYS A 940 -6.29 18.34 43.13
C LYS A 940 -5.80 18.68 41.70
N PRO A 941 -6.37 19.70 41.03
CA PRO A 941 -5.96 20.09 39.68
C PRO A 941 -4.55 20.69 39.66
N PHE A 942 -3.89 20.65 38.50
CA PHE A 942 -2.57 21.25 38.30
C PHE A 942 -2.36 21.67 36.83
N PRO A 943 -2.54 22.95 36.48
CA PRO A 943 -3.14 24.03 37.27
C PRO A 943 -4.68 24.06 37.20
N LEU A 944 -5.30 24.80 38.13
CA LEU A 944 -6.66 25.31 37.96
C LEU A 944 -6.59 26.71 37.32
N ARG A 945 -6.99 26.83 36.06
CA ARG A 945 -6.88 28.09 35.31
C ARG A 945 -8.22 28.82 35.29
N LEU A 946 -8.27 30.01 35.92
CA LEU A 946 -9.44 30.90 35.91
C LEU A 946 -9.39 31.81 34.68
N ASN A 947 -10.30 31.57 33.74
CA ASN A 947 -10.45 32.41 32.56
C ASN A 947 -11.66 33.31 32.75
N CYS A 948 -11.39 34.55 33.08
CA CYS A 948 -12.42 35.48 33.48
C CYS A 948 -12.94 36.28 32.29
N TRP A 949 -12.13 36.44 31.24
CA TRP A 949 -12.39 37.41 30.17
C TRP A 949 -11.95 36.81 28.83
N ARG A 950 -12.58 37.26 27.73
CA ARG A 950 -12.13 36.87 26.39
C ARG A 950 -10.75 37.44 26.11
N GLU A 951 -9.85 36.55 25.73
CA GLU A 951 -8.45 36.81 25.41
C GLU A 951 -8.38 37.34 23.96
N LEU A 952 -7.66 38.43 23.73
CA LEU A 952 -7.88 39.36 22.60
C LEU A 952 -7.62 38.74 21.21
N GLU A 953 -8.65 38.70 20.36
CA GLU A 953 -8.45 38.80 18.92
C GLU A 953 -8.09 40.25 18.57
N PRO A 954 -7.22 40.53 17.57
CA PRO A 954 -6.73 41.87 17.26
C PRO A 954 -7.82 42.95 17.05
N ASN A 955 -9.07 42.56 16.81
CA ASN A 955 -10.18 43.44 16.45
C ASN A 955 -11.37 43.44 17.44
N GLN A 956 -11.30 42.74 18.57
CA GLN A 956 -12.48 42.55 19.42
C GLN A 956 -12.40 43.31 20.75
N LYS A 957 -13.19 44.39 20.88
CA LYS A 957 -13.24 45.24 22.08
C LYS A 957 -14.33 44.85 23.08
N ASP A 958 -15.37 44.15 22.62
CA ASP A 958 -16.53 43.81 23.43
C ASP A 958 -16.36 42.47 24.15
N ARG A 959 -16.59 42.49 25.47
CA ARG A 959 -16.52 41.32 26.35
C ARG A 959 -17.89 41.06 26.99
N TRP A 960 -18.17 39.82 27.36
CA TRP A 960 -19.51 39.35 27.71
C TRP A 960 -19.51 38.55 29.01
N VAL A 961 -20.65 38.50 29.71
CA VAL A 961 -20.97 37.55 30.79
C VAL A 961 -22.28 36.81 30.48
N SER A 962 -22.51 35.67 31.13
CA SER A 962 -23.74 34.88 30.96
C SER A 962 -24.89 35.48 31.77
N LEU A 963 -25.95 35.96 31.11
CA LEU A 963 -27.17 36.44 31.77
C LEU A 963 -28.25 35.33 31.77
N LEU A 964 -28.73 34.95 32.94
CA LEU A 964 -29.80 33.96 33.13
C LEU A 964 -31.13 34.67 33.38
N ASP A 965 -32.13 34.33 32.56
CA ASP A 965 -33.53 34.60 32.86
C ASP A 965 -34.10 33.45 33.70
N PRO A 966 -34.42 33.67 34.99
CA PRO A 966 -34.91 32.61 35.87
C PRO A 966 -36.33 32.16 35.51
N ALA A 967 -37.12 32.96 34.79
CA ALA A 967 -38.49 32.60 34.41
C ALA A 967 -38.51 31.62 33.24
N THR A 968 -37.57 31.74 32.31
CA THR A 968 -37.52 30.89 31.10
C THR A 968 -36.36 29.89 31.11
N GLY A 969 -35.41 30.02 32.06
CA GLY A 969 -34.15 29.27 32.07
C GLY A 969 -33.20 29.63 30.92
N LYS A 970 -33.47 30.71 30.18
CA LYS A 970 -32.69 31.08 28.99
C LYS A 970 -31.40 31.79 29.40
N ILE A 971 -30.29 31.39 28.78
CA ILE A 971 -28.99 32.02 28.96
C ILE A 971 -28.68 32.87 27.72
N SER A 972 -28.24 34.11 27.94
CA SER A 972 -27.91 35.07 26.89
C SER A 972 -26.61 35.81 27.21
N ARG A 973 -26.03 36.52 26.23
CA ARG A 973 -24.81 37.32 26.44
C ARG A 973 -25.17 38.74 26.88
N MET A 974 -24.59 39.17 28.00
CA MET A 974 -24.64 40.57 28.46
C MET A 974 -23.26 41.20 28.31
N LYS A 975 -23.18 42.37 27.67
CA LYS A 975 -21.93 43.12 27.53
C LYS A 975 -21.46 43.61 28.91
N GLN A 976 -20.21 43.35 29.26
CA GLN A 976 -19.64 43.87 30.51
C GLN A 976 -19.10 45.31 30.33
N PRO A 977 -18.95 46.08 31.42
CA PRO A 977 -18.31 47.40 31.40
C PRO A 977 -16.83 47.35 30.94
N ALA A 978 -16.27 48.52 30.62
CA ALA A 978 -14.85 48.66 30.35
C ALA A 978 -14.03 48.23 31.58
N LEU A 979 -12.94 47.49 31.39
CA LEU A 979 -12.24 46.79 32.47
C LEU A 979 -11.54 47.72 33.48
N ASP A 980 -11.20 48.92 33.07
CA ASP A 980 -10.62 49.99 33.88
C ASP A 980 -11.67 50.82 34.66
N SER A 981 -12.96 50.54 34.47
CA SER A 981 -14.06 51.27 35.11
C SER A 981 -14.39 50.77 36.52
N LYS A 982 -15.01 51.64 37.34
CA LYS A 982 -15.51 51.25 38.67
C LYS A 982 -16.67 50.26 38.56
N GLU A 983 -17.44 50.33 37.48
CA GLU A 983 -18.54 49.45 37.15
C GLU A 983 -18.06 48.02 36.88
N ALA A 984 -16.89 47.84 36.25
CA ALA A 984 -16.30 46.51 36.08
C ALA A 984 -15.88 45.90 37.42
N LEU A 985 -15.28 46.69 38.33
CA LEU A 985 -14.95 46.21 39.67
C LEU A 985 -16.22 45.80 40.43
N ALA A 986 -17.27 46.62 40.40
CA ALA A 986 -18.54 46.33 41.05
C ALA A 986 -19.22 45.08 40.49
N LEU A 987 -19.13 44.84 39.17
CA LEU A 987 -19.66 43.64 38.52
C LEU A 987 -18.89 42.38 38.93
N TRP A 988 -17.55 42.44 38.96
CA TRP A 988 -16.70 41.27 39.11
C TRP A 988 -16.38 40.89 40.55
N LYS A 989 -16.24 41.86 41.46
CA LYS A 989 -15.77 41.61 42.84
C LYS A 989 -16.62 40.57 43.60
N PRO A 990 -17.98 40.63 43.59
CA PRO A 990 -18.78 39.64 44.31
C PRO A 990 -18.62 38.21 43.77
N VAL A 991 -18.49 38.07 42.44
CA VAL A 991 -18.26 36.76 41.80
C VAL A 991 -16.87 36.24 42.13
N PHE A 992 -15.85 37.09 41.99
CA PHE A 992 -14.46 36.71 42.22
C PHE A 992 -14.21 36.30 43.67
N ASP A 993 -14.79 37.02 44.63
CA ASP A 993 -14.68 36.69 46.06
C ASP A 993 -15.30 35.33 46.38
N GLU A 994 -16.49 35.04 45.86
CA GLU A 994 -17.15 33.77 46.12
C GLU A 994 -16.43 32.61 45.39
N VAL A 995 -15.94 32.83 44.17
CA VAL A 995 -15.10 31.85 43.42
C VAL A 995 -13.83 31.52 44.21
N LEU A 996 -13.07 32.53 44.65
CA LEU A 996 -11.85 32.31 45.42
C LEU A 996 -12.12 31.63 46.77
N LYS A 997 -13.21 32.01 47.45
CA LYS A 997 -13.65 31.35 48.70
C LYS A 997 -13.94 29.87 48.47
N LYS A 998 -14.68 29.52 47.42
CA LYS A 998 -15.00 28.13 47.06
C LYS A 998 -13.77 27.31 46.66
N ILE A 999 -12.80 27.93 45.99
CA ILE A 999 -11.50 27.31 45.64
C ILE A 999 -10.62 27.12 46.89
N LYS A 1000 -10.58 28.12 47.78
CA LYS A 1000 -9.84 28.05 49.04
C LYS A 1000 -10.39 26.97 49.97
N ALA A 1001 -11.72 26.82 50.04
CA ALA A 1001 -12.37 25.76 50.80
C ALA A 1001 -11.97 24.34 50.35
N ARG A 1002 -11.57 24.18 49.08
CA ARG A 1002 -11.06 22.92 48.51
C ARG A 1002 -9.54 22.76 48.64
N GLY A 1003 -8.83 23.76 49.17
CA GLY A 1003 -7.36 23.73 49.28
C GLY A 1003 -6.64 23.85 47.94
N TRP A 1004 -7.24 24.52 46.95
CA TRP A 1004 -6.73 24.59 45.57
C TRP A 1004 -6.14 25.96 45.18
N LEU A 1005 -6.12 26.93 46.10
CA LEU A 1005 -5.67 28.29 45.78
C LEU A 1005 -4.20 28.35 45.33
N ASP A 1006 -3.34 27.47 45.85
CA ASP A 1006 -1.90 27.38 45.54
C ASP A 1006 -1.61 26.84 44.13
N VAL A 1007 -2.58 26.15 43.52
CA VAL A 1007 -2.52 25.66 42.13
C VAL A 1007 -3.37 26.48 41.17
N THR A 1008 -4.03 27.51 41.67
CA THR A 1008 -4.92 28.38 40.89
C THR A 1008 -4.13 29.51 40.23
N ALA A 1009 -4.41 29.81 38.96
CA ALA A 1009 -3.82 30.92 38.24
C ALA A 1009 -4.85 31.65 37.36
N LEU A 1010 -4.65 32.94 37.13
CA LEU A 1010 -5.33 33.68 36.08
C LEU A 1010 -4.82 33.24 34.71
N GLY A 1011 -5.74 33.04 33.77
CA GLY A 1011 -5.41 32.67 32.41
C GLY A 1011 -5.08 33.84 31.48
N TRP A 1012 -4.14 33.62 30.56
CA TRP A 1012 -3.96 34.48 29.39
C TRP A 1012 -3.44 33.70 28.16
N ILE A 1013 -4.08 33.89 27.00
CA ILE A 1013 -3.62 33.41 25.69
C ILE A 1013 -3.44 34.61 24.77
N ALA A 1014 -2.27 34.78 24.17
CA ALA A 1014 -2.02 35.82 23.18
C ALA A 1014 -0.89 35.45 22.23
N GLY A 1015 -0.78 36.18 21.10
CA GLY A 1015 0.22 35.92 20.06
C GLY A 1015 1.64 36.09 20.57
N GLN A 1016 2.04 37.32 20.87
CA GLN A 1016 3.38 37.66 21.38
C GLN A 1016 3.32 38.60 22.60
N GLU A 1017 2.14 38.79 23.19
CA GLU A 1017 1.88 39.84 24.17
C GLU A 1017 1.37 39.27 25.49
N GLY A 1018 1.53 40.04 26.58
CA GLY A 1018 0.96 39.71 27.88
C GLY A 1018 -0.46 40.24 28.09
N PRO A 1019 -1.05 40.05 29.28
CA PRO A 1019 -2.29 40.72 29.65
C PRO A 1019 -2.11 42.23 29.52
N THR A 1020 -3.13 42.89 28.97
CA THR A 1020 -3.13 44.35 28.79
C THR A 1020 -3.17 45.08 30.14
N GLU A 1021 -2.86 46.37 30.18
CA GLU A 1021 -2.75 47.11 31.45
C GLU A 1021 -4.07 47.21 32.21
N ASP A 1022 -5.19 47.39 31.51
CA ASP A 1022 -6.55 47.35 32.06
C ASP A 1022 -6.83 46.00 32.75
N VAL A 1023 -6.32 44.92 32.15
CA VAL A 1023 -6.42 43.57 32.70
C VAL A 1023 -5.64 43.42 33.98
N VAL A 1024 -4.37 43.80 33.96
CA VAL A 1024 -3.53 43.71 35.15
C VAL A 1024 -4.07 44.63 36.25
N GLY A 1025 -4.59 45.81 35.89
CA GLY A 1025 -5.18 46.79 36.81
C GLY A 1025 -6.42 46.27 37.54
N LEU A 1026 -7.37 45.67 36.82
CA LEU A 1026 -8.55 45.06 37.44
C LEU A 1026 -8.16 43.81 38.25
N ALA A 1027 -7.30 42.95 37.71
CA ALA A 1027 -6.86 41.74 38.40
C ALA A 1027 -6.20 42.05 39.76
N LYS A 1028 -5.37 43.10 39.85
CA LYS A 1028 -4.78 43.55 41.12
C LYS A 1028 -5.81 43.98 42.16
N GLN A 1029 -6.96 44.51 41.73
CA GLN A 1029 -8.05 44.90 42.64
C GLN A 1029 -8.93 43.71 43.05
N LEU A 1030 -9.07 42.71 42.19
CA LEU A 1030 -9.82 41.48 42.47
C LEU A 1030 -9.01 40.48 43.31
N TRP A 1031 -7.74 40.27 42.97
CA TRP A 1031 -6.82 39.33 43.60
C TRP A 1031 -5.36 39.84 43.51
N PRO A 1032 -4.90 40.64 44.48
CA PRO A 1032 -3.55 41.23 44.48
C PRO A 1032 -2.41 40.20 44.39
N GLU A 1033 -2.63 39.00 44.94
CA GLU A 1033 -1.66 37.91 45.00
C GLU A 1033 -1.72 36.97 43.78
N ALA A 1034 -2.52 37.32 42.77
CA ALA A 1034 -2.73 36.48 41.60
C ALA A 1034 -1.41 36.11 40.91
N VAL A 1035 -1.29 34.82 40.62
CA VAL A 1035 -0.29 34.28 39.69
C VAL A 1035 -0.94 33.99 38.34
N TRP A 1036 -0.12 33.94 37.30
CA TRP A 1036 -0.59 33.80 35.93
C TRP A 1036 -0.14 32.48 35.29
N GLY A 1037 -1.03 31.95 34.45
CA GLY A 1037 -0.80 30.85 33.53
C GLY A 1037 -0.96 31.35 32.09
N ILE A 1038 0.14 31.35 31.33
CA ILE A 1038 0.20 32.07 30.05
C ILE A 1038 0.66 31.18 28.92
N LEU A 1039 -0.03 31.29 27.80
CA LEU A 1039 0.31 30.66 26.53
C LEU A 1039 0.61 31.74 25.48
N SER A 1040 1.82 31.69 24.91
CA SER A 1040 2.29 32.66 23.91
C SER A 1040 3.34 32.05 22.97
N HIS A 1041 3.60 32.69 21.83
CA HIS A 1041 4.61 32.24 20.86
C HIS A 1041 6.00 32.08 21.50
N ASP A 1042 6.46 33.07 22.26
CA ASP A 1042 7.81 33.12 22.84
C ASP A 1042 7.76 33.32 24.36
N MET A 1043 7.92 32.24 25.13
CA MET A 1043 7.98 32.29 26.59
C MET A 1043 9.22 31.58 27.13
N THR A 1044 9.87 32.20 28.10
CA THR A 1044 10.94 31.60 28.90
C THR A 1044 10.52 31.59 30.37
N ARG A 1045 11.35 30.98 31.24
CA ARG A 1045 11.10 30.97 32.70
C ARG A 1045 11.10 32.40 33.30
N ASP A 1046 11.75 33.37 32.65
CA ASP A 1046 11.85 34.78 33.06
C ASP A 1046 11.00 35.67 32.15
N TRP A 1047 9.69 35.73 32.41
CA TRP A 1047 8.80 36.54 31.57
C TRP A 1047 8.84 38.02 31.93
N LYS A 1048 9.17 38.83 30.92
CA LYS A 1048 9.37 40.27 31.02
C LYS A 1048 8.55 40.98 29.95
N ASP A 1049 8.18 42.22 30.23
CA ASP A 1049 7.56 43.10 29.23
C ASP A 1049 8.55 43.50 28.13
N ARG A 1050 8.09 44.29 27.15
CA ARG A 1050 8.93 44.78 26.04
C ARG A 1050 10.08 45.70 26.50
N LEU A 1051 10.07 46.16 27.75
CA LEU A 1051 11.08 47.03 28.36
C LEU A 1051 12.03 46.25 29.30
N GLY A 1052 11.83 44.94 29.46
CA GLY A 1052 12.66 44.07 30.31
C GLY A 1052 12.24 44.02 31.78
N ASN A 1053 11.10 44.60 32.17
CA ASN A 1053 10.59 44.55 33.54
C ASN A 1053 9.73 43.29 33.78
N PRO A 1054 9.70 42.74 35.01
CA PRO A 1054 8.71 41.72 35.37
C PRO A 1054 7.28 42.26 35.20
N TRP A 1055 6.50 41.69 34.27
CA TRP A 1055 5.15 42.18 33.93
C TRP A 1055 4.09 41.68 34.90
N VAL A 1056 4.03 40.36 35.13
CA VAL A 1056 3.18 39.70 36.15
C VAL A 1056 3.91 38.54 36.80
N LYS A 1057 3.37 38.04 37.92
CA LYS A 1057 3.88 36.86 38.62
C LYS A 1057 3.48 35.57 37.88
N LEU A 1058 4.33 35.09 36.99
CA LEU A 1058 4.12 33.86 36.21
C LEU A 1058 4.35 32.61 37.07
N ARG A 1059 3.51 31.58 36.91
CA ARG A 1059 3.71 30.25 37.53
C ARG A 1059 3.58 29.10 36.53
N TYR A 1060 2.76 29.26 35.50
CA TYR A 1060 2.59 28.27 34.44
C TYR A 1060 2.81 28.93 33.08
N ALA A 1061 3.63 28.32 32.23
CA ALA A 1061 3.98 28.84 30.93
C ALA A 1061 3.83 27.76 29.85
N GLN A 1062 3.24 28.14 28.72
CA GLN A 1062 3.07 27.30 27.53
C GLN A 1062 3.63 28.06 26.32
N THR A 1063 4.43 27.40 25.48
CA THR A 1063 5.06 28.03 24.32
C THR A 1063 5.12 27.15 23.08
N CYS A 1064 5.04 27.76 21.90
CA CYS A 1064 5.12 27.07 20.61
C CYS A 1064 6.33 27.43 19.75
N TYR A 1065 7.26 28.29 20.20
CA TYR A 1065 8.55 28.54 19.52
C TYR A 1065 9.76 28.41 20.44
N SER A 1066 9.58 28.48 21.77
CA SER A 1066 10.67 28.35 22.76
C SER A 1066 10.82 26.92 23.31
N PHE A 1067 10.83 25.94 22.40
CA PHE A 1067 10.84 24.50 22.72
C PHE A 1067 12.01 24.01 23.59
N GLY A 1068 13.17 24.66 23.49
CA GLY A 1068 14.40 24.03 23.92
C GLY A 1068 14.79 22.88 22.98
N PHE A 1069 15.98 22.33 23.18
CA PHE A 1069 16.44 21.19 22.39
C PHE A 1069 16.78 20.04 23.33
N PRO A 1070 16.48 18.79 22.93
CA PRO A 1070 16.88 17.65 23.73
C PRO A 1070 18.40 17.64 23.87
N SER A 1071 18.86 17.26 25.06
CA SER A 1071 20.27 17.14 25.40
C SER A 1071 20.52 15.88 26.21
N VAL A 1072 21.78 15.43 26.26
CA VAL A 1072 22.15 14.20 26.97
C VAL A 1072 21.79 14.36 28.45
N ARG A 1073 20.81 13.56 28.90
CA ARG A 1073 20.25 13.62 30.26
C ARG A 1073 19.77 15.05 30.61
N GLY A 1074 19.10 15.73 29.68
CA GLY A 1074 18.59 17.10 29.89
C GLY A 1074 17.53 17.24 31.00
N TYR A 1075 16.84 16.14 31.33
CA TYR A 1075 15.89 16.08 32.46
C TYR A 1075 16.53 16.33 33.83
N ARG A 1076 17.87 16.38 33.93
CA ARG A 1076 18.58 16.84 35.13
C ARG A 1076 18.13 18.21 35.61
N GLU A 1077 17.85 19.12 34.67
CA GLU A 1077 17.45 20.49 34.98
C GLU A 1077 16.08 20.56 35.68
N LEU A 1078 15.24 19.55 35.47
CA LEU A 1078 13.90 19.46 36.06
C LEU A 1078 13.93 19.16 37.55
N LEU A 1079 15.04 18.62 38.08
CA LEU A 1079 15.18 18.25 39.48
C LEU A 1079 15.68 19.41 40.36
N GLN A 1080 16.10 20.52 39.76
CA GLN A 1080 16.46 21.74 40.48
C GLN A 1080 15.21 22.55 40.85
N PRO A 1081 15.24 23.41 41.90
CA PRO A 1081 14.12 24.29 42.23
C PRO A 1081 13.72 25.17 41.04
N GLN A 1082 12.45 25.16 40.65
CA GLN A 1082 11.91 25.96 39.55
C GLN A 1082 10.77 26.85 40.04
N SER A 1083 10.75 28.11 39.61
CA SER A 1083 9.69 29.08 39.92
C SER A 1083 8.48 29.00 38.98
N VAL A 1084 8.69 28.46 37.76
CA VAL A 1084 7.71 28.36 36.68
C VAL A 1084 7.69 26.95 36.13
N VAL A 1085 6.49 26.40 35.92
CA VAL A 1085 6.28 25.16 35.15
C VAL A 1085 6.18 25.54 33.67
N LEU A 1086 7.11 25.07 32.85
CA LEU A 1086 7.22 25.43 31.43
C LEU A 1086 6.95 24.20 30.55
N CYS A 1087 5.79 24.20 29.89
CA CYS A 1087 5.37 23.18 28.94
C CYS A 1087 5.47 23.68 27.50
N ASN A 1088 5.61 22.77 26.53
CA ASN A 1088 5.69 23.14 25.12
C ASN A 1088 4.57 22.53 24.27
N THR A 1089 4.16 23.31 23.27
CA THR A 1089 3.16 22.93 22.28
C THR A 1089 3.83 22.50 20.97
N TYR A 1090 3.75 21.22 20.58
CA TYR A 1090 4.33 20.65 19.34
C TYR A 1090 3.58 21.09 18.07
N ARG A 1091 3.52 22.40 17.84
CA ARG A 1091 2.82 23.04 16.73
C ARG A 1091 3.32 22.50 15.39
N TRP A 1092 2.42 21.93 14.59
CA TRP A 1092 2.65 21.31 13.28
C TRP A 1092 3.60 20.10 13.27
N CYS A 1093 4.05 19.62 14.43
CA CYS A 1093 5.04 18.55 14.54
C CYS A 1093 4.48 17.31 15.24
N TRP A 1094 3.28 17.39 15.82
CA TRP A 1094 2.62 16.28 16.48
C TRP A 1094 1.13 16.37 16.17
N SER A 1095 0.58 15.38 15.47
CA SER A 1095 -0.79 15.40 14.95
C SER A 1095 -1.45 14.02 14.99
N ASP A 1096 -2.77 13.98 14.80
CA ASP A 1096 -3.54 12.74 14.90
C ASP A 1096 -3.05 11.64 13.93
N SER A 1097 -2.41 12.02 12.81
CA SER A 1097 -1.80 11.09 11.83
C SER A 1097 -0.39 10.63 12.22
N THR A 1098 0.25 11.26 13.21
CA THR A 1098 1.60 10.91 13.65
C THR A 1098 1.66 9.43 14.09
N PRO A 1099 2.64 8.64 13.59
CA PRO A 1099 2.82 7.24 13.94
C PRO A 1099 2.84 6.94 15.45
N LEU A 1100 2.40 5.73 15.85
CA LEU A 1100 2.26 5.34 17.26
C LEU A 1100 3.59 5.29 18.03
N ASN A 1101 4.70 4.94 17.38
CA ASN A 1101 6.05 5.03 17.96
C ASN A 1101 6.44 6.48 18.30
N ASP A 1102 6.02 7.42 17.45
CA ASP A 1102 6.21 8.84 17.69
C ASP A 1102 5.34 9.31 18.87
N GLN A 1103 4.07 8.92 18.92
CA GLN A 1103 3.19 9.18 20.08
C GLN A 1103 3.84 8.73 21.39
N ARG A 1104 4.51 7.56 21.37
CA ARG A 1104 5.21 6.96 22.52
C ARG A 1104 6.44 7.74 22.98
N ARG A 1105 7.07 8.50 22.08
CA ARG A 1105 8.35 9.18 22.30
C ARG A 1105 8.21 10.57 22.92
N VAL A 1106 7.07 11.22 22.73
CA VAL A 1106 6.87 12.64 23.11
C VAL A 1106 7.23 12.90 24.58
N GLY A 1107 6.90 11.96 25.48
CA GLY A 1107 7.24 12.04 26.91
C GLY A 1107 8.73 12.17 27.20
N GLU A 1108 9.55 11.36 26.53
CA GLU A 1108 11.00 11.40 26.70
C GLU A 1108 11.63 12.63 26.03
N ASP A 1109 11.11 13.03 24.86
CA ASP A 1109 11.60 14.22 24.13
C ASP A 1109 11.51 15.49 24.98
N ILE A 1110 10.37 15.67 25.63
CA ILE A 1110 10.08 16.90 26.34
C ILE A 1110 10.93 17.01 27.62
N VAL A 1111 11.11 15.91 28.36
CA VAL A 1111 11.93 15.93 29.57
C VAL A 1111 13.42 16.07 29.23
N MET A 1112 13.89 15.47 28.13
CA MET A 1112 15.26 15.69 27.62
C MET A 1112 15.50 17.13 27.13
N SER A 1113 14.44 17.86 26.77
CA SER A 1113 14.52 19.28 26.41
C SER A 1113 14.52 20.21 27.64
N GLY A 1114 14.55 19.68 28.86
CA GLY A 1114 14.50 20.49 30.09
C GLY A 1114 13.13 21.17 30.29
N ARG A 1115 12.06 20.50 29.84
CA ARG A 1115 10.69 21.03 29.85
C ARG A 1115 9.79 20.15 30.71
N ASP A 1116 8.84 20.80 31.37
CA ASP A 1116 8.02 20.16 32.40
C ASP A 1116 6.94 19.23 31.83
N GLY A 1117 6.55 19.43 30.57
CA GLY A 1117 5.67 18.52 29.85
C GLY A 1117 5.12 19.11 28.55
N VAL A 1118 4.16 18.41 27.96
CA VAL A 1118 3.56 18.75 26.68
C VAL A 1118 2.30 19.56 26.92
N SER A 1119 2.07 20.58 26.11
CA SER A 1119 0.90 21.44 26.24
C SER A 1119 0.08 21.56 24.97
N ASP A 1120 -1.19 21.96 25.15
CA ASP A 1120 -2.05 22.52 24.11
C ASP A 1120 -2.35 21.55 22.97
N PHE A 1121 -2.57 20.29 23.37
CA PHE A 1121 -3.17 19.23 22.59
C PHE A 1121 -4.57 18.92 23.13
N GLY A 1122 -5.47 18.45 22.28
CA GLY A 1122 -6.86 18.25 22.64
C GLY A 1122 -7.15 16.89 23.25
N VAL A 1123 -8.04 16.89 24.25
CA VAL A 1123 -8.51 15.67 24.92
C VAL A 1123 -9.60 14.99 24.12
N ASN A 1124 -10.69 15.68 23.79
CA ASN A 1124 -11.85 15.11 23.09
C ASN A 1124 -12.06 15.69 21.67
N GLY A 1125 -11.16 16.57 21.20
CA GLY A 1125 -11.36 17.42 20.02
C GLY A 1125 -11.45 18.90 20.38
N GLY A 1126 -11.05 19.81 19.48
CA GLY A 1126 -11.23 21.25 19.71
C GLY A 1126 -10.73 22.15 18.55
N GLY A 1127 -11.47 23.22 18.26
CA GLY A 1127 -11.23 24.14 17.13
C GLY A 1127 -10.39 25.38 17.45
N VAL A 1128 -9.81 25.49 18.65
CA VAL A 1128 -8.96 26.65 18.99
C VAL A 1128 -7.64 26.52 18.23
N SER A 1129 -7.33 27.51 17.38
CA SER A 1129 -6.15 27.51 16.51
C SER A 1129 -5.15 28.63 16.84
N TRP A 1130 -5.32 29.35 17.94
CA TRP A 1130 -4.60 30.60 18.17
C TRP A 1130 -4.13 30.76 19.62
N PRO A 1131 -2.86 31.16 19.86
CA PRO A 1131 -1.71 31.21 18.95
C PRO A 1131 -1.15 29.82 18.65
N SER A 1132 -1.44 28.85 19.51
CA SER A 1132 -1.32 27.42 19.32
C SER A 1132 -2.62 26.80 19.89
N GLY A 1133 -3.02 25.64 19.39
CA GLY A 1133 -4.17 24.92 19.91
C GLY A 1133 -4.32 23.55 19.25
N PRO A 1134 -5.27 22.70 19.69
CA PRO A 1134 -5.42 21.33 19.20
C PRO A 1134 -5.54 21.23 17.67
N ALA A 1135 -6.13 22.24 17.03
CA ALA A 1135 -6.24 22.31 15.56
C ALA A 1135 -4.90 22.44 14.82
N LEU A 1136 -3.82 22.80 15.53
CA LEU A 1136 -2.46 22.94 15.01
C LEU A 1136 -1.51 21.88 15.56
N THR A 1137 -2.01 20.95 16.37
CA THR A 1137 -1.25 19.89 17.01
C THR A 1137 -2.05 18.58 16.92
N GLN A 1138 -2.15 17.90 18.05
CA GLN A 1138 -2.87 16.68 18.30
C GLN A 1138 -4.29 17.08 18.74
N ASN A 1139 -5.30 16.76 17.93
CA ASN A 1139 -6.65 17.33 18.07
C ASN A 1139 -7.48 16.61 19.15
N ALA A 1140 -7.41 15.28 19.25
CA ALA A 1140 -8.24 14.52 20.19
C ALA A 1140 -7.58 13.22 20.66
N MET A 1141 -7.23 13.10 21.95
CA MET A 1141 -6.61 11.89 22.57
C MET A 1141 -7.59 10.82 22.95
N LEU A 1142 -8.84 11.18 23.12
CA LEU A 1142 -9.90 10.26 23.46
C LEU A 1142 -10.86 10.14 22.29
N TYR A 1143 -11.42 8.93 22.16
CA TYR A 1143 -12.43 8.62 21.16
C TYR A 1143 -13.83 8.71 21.80
N PRO A 1144 -14.84 9.28 21.14
CA PRO A 1144 -16.21 9.32 21.63
C PRO A 1144 -16.86 7.94 21.45
N GLY A 1145 -16.60 7.05 22.41
CA GLY A 1145 -17.21 5.73 22.50
C GLY A 1145 -18.73 5.80 22.75
N PRO A 1146 -19.46 4.68 22.55
CA PRO A 1146 -20.92 4.65 22.67
C PRO A 1146 -21.41 5.09 24.07
N ASP A 1147 -20.69 4.71 25.12
CA ASP A 1147 -21.05 5.01 26.51
C ASP A 1147 -20.27 6.17 27.13
N GLY A 1148 -19.41 6.81 26.35
CA GLY A 1148 -18.55 7.91 26.77
C GLY A 1148 -17.14 7.86 26.18
N PRO A 1149 -16.28 8.81 26.55
CA PRO A 1149 -14.89 8.87 26.11
C PRO A 1149 -14.12 7.61 26.49
N VAL A 1150 -13.34 7.08 25.54
CA VAL A 1150 -12.45 5.93 25.73
C VAL A 1150 -11.04 6.26 25.26
N ALA A 1151 -10.05 5.49 25.74
CA ALA A 1151 -8.69 5.56 25.25
C ALA A 1151 -8.59 5.29 23.74
N THR A 1152 -7.63 5.91 23.09
CA THR A 1152 -7.22 5.62 21.71
C THR A 1152 -5.90 4.87 21.69
N GLU A 1153 -5.53 4.28 20.55
CA GLU A 1153 -4.17 3.76 20.33
C GLU A 1153 -3.10 4.83 20.63
N ARG A 1154 -3.38 6.09 20.26
CA ARG A 1154 -2.47 7.23 20.45
C ARG A 1154 -2.31 7.59 21.93
N TYR A 1155 -3.41 7.64 22.67
CA TYR A 1155 -3.41 7.88 24.11
C TYR A 1155 -2.64 6.78 24.88
N GLU A 1156 -2.83 5.51 24.53
CA GLU A 1156 -2.11 4.41 25.20
C GLU A 1156 -0.60 4.57 25.04
N MET A 1157 -0.14 4.87 23.83
CA MET A 1157 1.28 5.11 23.56
C MET A 1157 1.77 6.38 24.26
N PHE A 1158 1.01 7.47 24.25
CA PHE A 1158 1.38 8.67 24.98
C PHE A 1158 1.51 8.43 26.49
N ARG A 1159 0.56 7.70 27.11
CA ARG A 1159 0.60 7.38 28.55
C ARG A 1159 1.84 6.55 28.90
N GLU A 1160 2.09 5.46 28.18
CA GLU A 1160 3.30 4.66 28.42
C GLU A 1160 4.58 5.51 28.22
N GLY A 1161 4.57 6.46 27.28
CA GLY A 1161 5.63 7.46 27.07
C GLY A 1161 5.91 8.31 28.30
N VAL A 1162 4.86 8.77 28.98
CA VAL A 1162 4.95 9.50 30.24
C VAL A 1162 5.50 8.60 31.36
N GLU A 1163 5.03 7.36 31.48
CA GLU A 1163 5.52 6.42 32.49
C GLU A 1163 7.02 6.10 32.35
N MET A 1164 7.52 5.98 31.11
CA MET A 1164 8.96 5.82 30.86
C MET A 1164 9.77 7.08 31.16
N ALA A 1165 9.22 8.27 30.88
CA ALA A 1165 9.86 9.53 31.24
C ALA A 1165 10.01 9.67 32.77
N GLU A 1166 9.03 9.22 33.55
CA GLU A 1166 9.14 9.16 35.00
C GLU A 1166 10.24 8.20 35.48
N ALA A 1167 10.45 7.08 34.78
CA ALA A 1167 11.55 6.15 35.08
C ALA A 1167 12.93 6.83 34.90
N LEU A 1168 13.10 7.62 33.82
CA LEU A 1168 14.32 8.41 33.60
C LEU A 1168 14.56 9.42 34.72
N ILE A 1169 13.52 10.16 35.09
CA ILE A 1169 13.58 11.18 36.14
C ILE A 1169 13.88 10.55 37.51
N PHE A 1170 13.27 9.40 37.80
CA PHE A 1170 13.49 8.66 39.05
C PHE A 1170 14.96 8.24 39.21
N ILE A 1171 15.54 7.60 38.19
CA ILE A 1171 16.94 7.17 38.22
C ILE A 1171 17.86 8.40 38.34
N GLU A 1172 17.59 9.46 37.58
CA GLU A 1172 18.39 10.69 37.63
C GLU A 1172 18.37 11.35 38.99
N ARG A 1173 17.21 11.36 39.67
CA ARG A 1173 17.08 11.89 41.02
C ARG A 1173 17.98 11.14 42.00
N ALA A 1174 17.99 9.80 41.94
CA ALA A 1174 18.85 9.00 42.79
C ALA A 1174 20.35 9.28 42.57
N ILE A 1175 20.75 9.55 41.31
CA ILE A 1175 22.11 9.96 40.95
C ILE A 1175 22.44 11.34 41.56
N GLN A 1176 21.59 12.35 41.37
CA GLN A 1176 21.84 13.71 41.89
C GLN A 1176 21.87 13.77 43.42
N GLU A 1177 21.01 12.98 44.07
CA GLU A 1177 20.95 12.87 45.53
C GLU A 1177 22.12 12.04 46.12
N LYS A 1178 22.97 11.43 45.27
CA LYS A 1178 24.12 10.60 45.66
C LYS A 1178 23.73 9.45 46.61
N LYS A 1179 22.60 8.80 46.34
CA LYS A 1179 22.05 7.72 47.18
C LYS A 1179 22.40 6.31 46.70
N LEU A 1180 23.22 6.19 45.66
CA LEU A 1180 23.58 4.92 45.04
C LEU A 1180 25.01 4.51 45.43
N THR A 1181 25.28 3.20 45.42
CA THR A 1181 26.66 2.69 45.46
C THR A 1181 27.45 3.19 44.23
N PRO A 1182 28.78 3.39 44.31
CA PRO A 1182 29.59 3.84 43.17
C PRO A 1182 29.38 3.01 41.88
N GLU A 1183 29.26 1.69 42.01
CA GLU A 1183 29.10 0.77 40.88
C GLU A 1183 27.74 0.96 40.19
N LEU A 1184 26.65 0.99 40.97
CA LEU A 1184 25.31 1.22 40.44
C LEU A 1184 25.15 2.64 39.87
N GLN A 1185 25.76 3.64 40.49
CA GLN A 1185 25.77 5.00 39.95
C GLN A 1185 26.43 5.04 38.57
N GLN A 1186 27.63 4.47 38.42
CA GLN A 1186 28.32 4.43 37.13
C GLN A 1186 27.52 3.69 36.07
N LYS A 1187 26.90 2.56 36.44
CA LYS A 1187 26.00 1.80 35.55
C LYS A 1187 24.81 2.66 35.10
N ALA A 1188 24.15 3.34 36.03
CA ALA A 1188 22.99 4.18 35.76
C ALA A 1188 23.34 5.37 34.86
N GLU A 1189 24.42 6.09 35.17
CA GLU A 1189 24.91 7.21 34.37
C GLU A 1189 25.22 6.78 32.93
N LYS A 1190 25.93 5.66 32.76
CA LYS A 1190 26.26 5.10 31.44
C LYS A 1190 25.02 4.71 30.66
N ALA A 1191 24.06 4.05 31.29
CA ALA A 1191 22.82 3.61 30.64
C ALA A 1191 21.95 4.80 30.20
N LEU A 1192 21.76 5.79 31.08
CA LEU A 1192 21.00 7.00 30.78
C LEU A 1192 21.66 7.85 29.68
N GLU A 1193 22.98 7.95 29.69
CA GLU A 1193 23.72 8.62 28.61
C GLU A 1193 23.59 7.88 27.28
N ALA A 1194 23.69 6.55 27.29
CA ALA A 1194 23.55 5.74 26.08
C ALA A 1194 22.16 5.91 25.46
N ARG A 1195 21.09 5.83 26.29
CA ARG A 1195 19.72 6.07 25.82
C ARG A 1195 19.55 7.50 25.31
N SER A 1196 20.04 8.50 26.03
CA SER A 1196 19.94 9.90 25.57
C SER A 1196 20.68 10.13 24.24
N LYS A 1197 21.90 9.60 24.08
CA LYS A 1197 22.67 9.70 22.83
C LYS A 1197 21.96 9.00 21.68
N ALA A 1198 21.41 7.81 21.93
CA ALA A 1198 20.60 7.09 20.95
C ALA A 1198 19.37 7.93 20.52
N PHE A 1199 18.69 8.55 21.48
CA PHE A 1199 17.56 9.42 21.21
C PHE A 1199 17.92 10.65 20.37
N LEU A 1200 19.01 11.35 20.70
CA LEU A 1200 19.46 12.55 19.96
C LEU A 1200 19.91 12.25 18.53
N LYS A 1201 20.49 11.05 18.33
CA LYS A 1201 20.84 10.53 17.01
C LYS A 1201 19.64 9.97 16.24
N ASP A 1202 18.46 10.16 16.80
CA ASP A 1202 17.19 9.72 16.26
C ASP A 1202 17.08 8.20 16.06
N TRP A 1203 17.88 7.45 16.81
CA TRP A 1203 17.84 5.99 16.79
C TRP A 1203 16.55 5.42 17.36
N PHE A 1204 15.57 6.25 17.75
CA PHE A 1204 14.29 5.84 18.31
C PHE A 1204 13.06 6.36 17.52
N VAL A 1205 13.21 7.21 16.47
CA VAL A 1205 12.11 7.67 15.57
C VAL A 1205 12.24 7.02 14.21
N ILE A 1206 13.44 7.04 13.62
CA ILE A 1206 13.74 6.28 12.40
C ILE A 1206 13.86 4.78 12.71
N ARG A 1207 14.16 4.44 13.97
CA ARG A 1207 14.20 3.07 14.47
C ARG A 1207 13.17 2.91 15.57
N ASP A 1208 12.33 1.91 15.42
CA ASP A 1208 11.40 1.42 16.43
C ASP A 1208 12.08 1.29 17.79
N MET A 1209 11.57 1.94 18.84
CA MET A 1209 11.99 1.69 20.21
C MET A 1209 11.78 0.20 20.54
N PRO A 1210 12.84 -0.62 20.66
CA PRO A 1210 12.64 -2.03 20.93
C PRO A 1210 12.10 -2.18 22.35
N ALA A 1211 11.05 -2.98 22.52
CA ALA A 1211 10.49 -3.29 23.84
C ALA A 1211 11.56 -3.78 24.85
N GLU A 1212 12.66 -4.37 24.36
CA GLU A 1212 13.81 -4.77 25.17
C GLU A 1212 14.54 -3.58 25.83
N GLU A 1213 14.68 -2.44 25.15
CA GLU A 1213 15.33 -1.25 25.71
C GLU A 1213 14.49 -0.63 26.84
N ASP A 1214 13.17 -0.71 26.72
CA ASP A 1214 12.26 -0.32 27.81
C ASP A 1214 12.37 -1.30 28.99
N GLY A 1215 12.44 -2.60 28.71
CA GLY A 1215 12.73 -3.62 29.73
C GLY A 1215 14.05 -3.36 30.47
N LYS A 1216 15.11 -2.94 29.77
CA LYS A 1216 16.41 -2.56 30.38
C LYS A 1216 16.28 -1.34 31.29
N LEU A 1217 15.56 -0.30 30.86
CA LEU A 1217 15.35 0.91 31.65
C LEU A 1217 14.52 0.62 32.91
N LEU A 1218 13.43 -0.14 32.78
CA LEU A 1218 12.60 -0.55 33.92
C LEU A 1218 13.37 -1.48 34.87
N GLY A 1219 14.19 -2.39 34.35
CA GLY A 1219 15.07 -3.23 35.16
C GLY A 1219 16.08 -2.41 35.98
N LEU A 1220 16.73 -1.43 35.35
CA LEU A 1220 17.64 -0.49 36.02
C LEU A 1220 16.91 0.34 37.10
N ALA A 1221 15.69 0.81 36.82
CA ALA A 1221 14.87 1.49 37.83
C ALA A 1221 14.60 0.57 39.04
N GLY A 1222 14.37 -0.72 38.80
CA GLY A 1222 14.18 -1.72 39.86
C GLY A 1222 15.43 -1.91 40.73
N GLU A 1223 16.62 -1.99 40.12
CA GLU A 1223 17.89 -2.05 40.85
C GLU A 1223 18.09 -0.80 41.73
N VAL A 1224 17.76 0.39 41.20
CA VAL A 1224 17.82 1.65 41.94
C VAL A 1224 16.84 1.66 43.12
N GLU A 1225 15.57 1.28 42.91
CA GLU A 1225 14.56 1.19 43.97
C GLU A 1225 15.02 0.28 45.12
N LYS A 1226 15.58 -0.89 44.77
CA LYS A 1226 16.09 -1.85 45.75
C LYS A 1226 17.22 -1.29 46.60
N GLU A 1227 18.13 -0.53 46.00
CA GLU A 1227 19.23 0.11 46.73
C GLU A 1227 18.71 1.22 47.67
N LEU A 1228 17.79 2.05 47.19
CA LEU A 1228 17.15 3.09 48.00
C LEU A 1228 16.34 2.49 49.18
N GLY A 1229 15.75 1.31 49.00
CA GLY A 1229 15.01 0.58 50.03
C GLY A 1229 15.89 0.07 51.17
N LYS A 1230 17.13 -0.34 50.91
CA LYS A 1230 18.09 -0.77 51.96
C LYS A 1230 18.43 0.36 52.94
N GLY A 1231 18.42 1.60 52.46
CA GLY A 1231 18.66 2.79 53.27
C GLY A 1231 17.53 3.13 54.25
N LYS A 1232 16.33 2.55 54.10
CA LYS A 1232 15.21 2.69 55.06
C LYS A 1232 15.21 1.62 56.16
N GLN A 1233 16.03 0.57 56.02
CA GLN A 1233 16.17 -0.53 56.99
C GLN A 1233 17.41 -0.41 57.89
N LYS A 1234 18.32 0.53 57.59
CA LYS A 1234 19.39 0.99 58.49
C LYS A 1234 18.95 2.29 59.15
#